data_AF-A0A2N0V398-F1
#
_entry.id   AF-A0A2N0V398-F1
#
_cell.length_a   1.000
_cell.length_b   1.000
_cell.length_c   1.000
_cell.angle_alpha   90.00
_cell.angle_beta   90.00
_cell.angle_gamma   90.00
#
_symmetry.space_group_name_H-M   'P 1'
#
loop_
_entity.id
_entity.type
_entity.pdbx_description
1 polymer ?
#
loop_
_entity_poly.entity_id
_entity_poly.type
_entity_poly.pdbx_seq_one_letter_code
_entity_poly.pdbx_strand_id
1 'polypeptide(L)'
;MNYRFYTISSALLFFTGVASAANNAAWNCEQTKNGEWTCLNQTPAGNEPTAQPQVIKPTPPAQTKPAPPETVAQPPVPVVPAPVQQAVKPEPEPEKVKVVEKAVEKAVAEPQKLRVKVTENQKPVLEKVEPKIETANANTGKVPGWTCKTGDDKSGWNCNLVGADPKGEAHVVAEGGSSEESGSSWLTPTFDRKQERDFQTLRAEFDKDPWQSCEVWGAKKRKIRATSAEVRDAATTDINADFSEVFDGEVLNFAGNVDMVRADQHLVADKASYDTVAETLDAQGSVLYSEDQLAFSSETASLSLGKDEARLRKAQFIVAEAPFRGNAGVVYRESKGLSRYNDAAFTSCAPGNQDWIVHASRMKINRDSGQGSAKNAWLEFKGVPVLYTPYISFPTDNRRLSGLLAPTWGSTQRNGFDVSVPFYWNIAPNFDDIVTPRYMSKRGEQLRNKFRYLTDISRGTFSAEYMPNDQLVNKARYSASWKDQSTLLPGLNSLLDLNYVSDKTYFNDLNNALGFQNTSYLPSTALLSYGGAVAGTALGLSVGAYHYQSVDKTIPDAAMPYDMLPRVNFNVAHAFEGLPVTLAMNNEFTHFYHTDLVNGQRINIAPSLSLPLESSAGYFIPKITGQYTQYQLSNQTLAGQPSTISRTLPIFSVSSGMNFEKDLNFGGSQYLHTLEPQAFYLYIPRKDQSNIPVFDTALYDTNFYSLFRENRFAGGDRIQDANQITLATVSRFIDSNTGLEPLKVSLGQIMYFQDRTVTMPGQPIETSNTSNFVGELSGQFSKHWSYMTGTQWDPEANGFARGQVALKYNMQPNQIVNLGYRYRRNPLDSLQTISQTDVSFRLPLFGEWYGFGRWQYSLNFDKTTESFIGVERENCCWRFRILGRRFINGANTIAFIDPSTKPETAFFVQLELKGLSSFGDNVDTFLQTNLKGYRKASYFE
;
A
#
# COMPACT_ATOMS: atom_id res chain seq x y z
N MET A 1 -33.14 -20.58 24.25
CA MET A 1 -32.30 -21.15 25.33
C MET A 1 -30.95 -20.44 25.27
N ASN A 2 -30.82 -19.31 25.98
CA ASN A 2 -29.93 -18.21 25.57
C ASN A 2 -28.74 -18.03 26.54
N TYR A 3 -27.83 -19.01 26.58
CA TYR A 3 -26.65 -18.95 27.46
C TYR A 3 -25.29 -19.22 26.81
N ARG A 4 -25.23 -19.62 25.52
CA ARG A 4 -23.96 -19.99 24.87
C ARG A 4 -23.17 -18.81 24.25
N PHE A 5 -23.82 -17.69 23.94
CA PHE A 5 -23.18 -16.58 23.23
C PHE A 5 -22.40 -15.62 24.12
N TYR A 6 -22.91 -15.28 25.32
CA TYR A 6 -22.17 -14.46 26.29
C TYR A 6 -20.81 -15.06 26.63
N THR A 7 -20.74 -16.38 26.82
CA THR A 7 -19.47 -17.07 27.11
C THR A 7 -18.45 -17.00 25.98
N ILE A 8 -18.86 -16.96 24.70
CA ILE A 8 -17.92 -16.92 23.57
C ILE A 8 -17.47 -15.48 23.28
N SER A 9 -18.40 -14.52 23.28
CA SER A 9 -18.08 -13.10 23.13
C SER A 9 -17.24 -12.54 24.28
N SER A 10 -17.44 -13.03 25.51
CA SER A 10 -16.54 -12.71 26.63
C SER A 10 -15.22 -13.48 26.57
N ALA A 11 -15.19 -14.77 26.20
CA ALA A 11 -13.94 -15.54 26.14
C ALA A 11 -12.93 -14.98 25.10
N LEU A 12 -13.41 -14.47 23.97
CA LEU A 12 -12.55 -13.84 22.95
C LEU A 12 -11.91 -12.51 23.38
N LEU A 13 -12.30 -11.94 24.53
CA LEU A 13 -11.64 -10.79 25.15
C LEU A 13 -10.50 -11.17 26.13
N PHE A 14 -10.33 -12.45 26.48
CA PHE A 14 -9.41 -12.85 27.56
C PHE A 14 -7.99 -13.25 27.13
N PHE A 15 -7.72 -13.48 25.84
CA PHE A 15 -6.37 -13.73 25.32
C PHE A 15 -6.17 -13.08 23.95
N THR A 16 -5.57 -11.89 23.93
CA THR A 16 -5.49 -11.07 22.70
C THR A 16 -4.12 -10.42 22.52
N GLY A 17 -3.14 -11.19 22.07
CA GLY A 17 -2.04 -10.59 21.29
C GLY A 17 -2.66 -9.78 20.14
N VAL A 18 -2.13 -8.60 19.82
CA VAL A 18 -2.65 -7.75 18.74
C VAL A 18 -1.56 -7.54 17.70
N ALA A 19 -1.74 -8.19 16.55
CA ALA A 19 -0.87 -8.01 15.42
C ALA A 19 -1.24 -6.70 14.70
N SER A 20 -0.55 -5.62 15.05
CA SER A 20 -0.54 -4.44 14.19
C SER A 20 0.18 -4.77 12.86
N ALA A 21 -0.18 -4.03 11.80
CA ALA A 21 0.43 -4.06 10.46
C ALA A 21 0.30 -5.32 9.56
N ALA A 22 -0.31 -6.45 9.97
CA ALA A 22 -0.35 -7.64 9.11
C ALA A 22 -1.44 -7.65 8.00
N ASN A 23 -2.51 -6.85 8.13
CA ASN A 23 -3.68 -6.95 7.24
C ASN A 23 -3.37 -6.43 5.81
N ASN A 24 -3.22 -7.36 4.86
CA ASN A 24 -2.82 -7.11 3.47
C ASN A 24 -1.41 -6.53 3.27
N ALA A 25 -0.51 -6.68 4.25
CA ALA A 25 0.92 -6.37 4.04
C ALA A 25 1.52 -7.23 2.91
N ALA A 26 2.32 -6.62 2.05
CA ALA A 26 3.20 -7.34 1.15
C ALA A 26 4.36 -7.94 1.97
N TRP A 27 4.99 -9.00 1.46
CA TRP A 27 6.10 -9.65 2.13
C TRP A 27 7.42 -9.21 1.49
N ASN A 28 8.34 -8.66 2.28
CA ASN A 28 9.74 -8.54 1.88
C ASN A 28 10.49 -9.73 2.46
N CYS A 29 10.95 -10.63 1.60
CA CYS A 29 11.48 -11.92 1.99
C CYS A 29 12.83 -12.17 1.32
N GLU A 30 13.84 -12.44 2.14
CA GLU A 30 15.16 -12.86 1.68
C GLU A 30 15.46 -14.25 2.25
N GLN A 31 15.98 -15.13 1.40
CA GLN A 31 16.46 -16.44 1.82
C GLN A 31 17.95 -16.32 2.16
N THR A 32 18.32 -16.74 3.36
CA THR A 32 19.72 -16.76 3.80
C THR A 32 20.52 -17.80 3.00
N LYS A 33 21.86 -17.70 3.05
CA LYS A 33 22.76 -18.69 2.41
C LYS A 33 22.57 -20.13 2.91
N ASN A 34 21.88 -20.32 4.04
CA ASN A 34 21.57 -21.62 4.63
C ASN A 34 20.18 -22.15 4.23
N GLY A 35 19.42 -21.43 3.40
CA GLY A 35 18.07 -21.80 2.97
C GLY A 35 16.94 -21.28 3.87
N GLU A 36 17.26 -20.71 5.03
CA GLU A 36 16.26 -20.15 5.96
C GLU A 36 15.68 -18.83 5.44
N TRP A 37 14.35 -18.70 5.47
CA TRP A 37 13.63 -17.50 5.05
C TRP A 37 13.59 -16.45 6.17
N THR A 38 14.00 -15.21 5.87
CA THR A 38 13.77 -14.03 6.72
C THR A 38 12.78 -13.10 6.02
N CYS A 39 11.62 -12.88 6.63
CA CYS A 39 10.49 -12.22 5.99
C CYS A 39 9.86 -11.15 6.89
N LEU A 40 9.91 -9.90 6.43
CA LEU A 40 9.39 -8.71 7.10
C LEU A 40 8.11 -8.21 6.42
N ASN A 41 7.26 -7.52 7.17
CA ASN A 41 6.15 -6.77 6.58
C ASN A 41 6.70 -5.64 5.71
N GLN A 42 6.20 -5.54 4.47
CA GLN A 42 6.55 -4.49 3.52
C GLN A 42 5.37 -3.51 3.42
N THR A 43 5.62 -2.26 3.78
CA THR A 43 4.66 -1.17 3.65
C THR A 43 4.49 -0.79 2.16
N PRO A 44 3.28 -0.41 1.68
CA PRO A 44 3.03 -0.26 0.25
C PRO A 44 3.64 1.03 -0.33
N ALA A 45 4.94 0.95 -0.64
CA ALA A 45 5.64 2.01 -1.36
C ALA A 45 4.87 2.39 -2.63
N GLY A 46 4.52 3.67 -2.75
CA GLY A 46 3.91 4.19 -3.97
C GLY A 46 4.84 3.98 -5.16
N ASN A 47 4.28 3.73 -6.34
CA ASN A 47 5.01 3.43 -7.58
C ASN A 47 6.07 4.49 -7.94
N GLU A 48 7.30 4.34 -7.43
CA GLU A 48 8.52 4.83 -8.09
C GLU A 48 8.96 3.76 -9.10
N PRO A 49 9.44 4.15 -10.30
CA PRO A 49 9.81 3.19 -11.34
C PRO A 49 10.98 2.32 -10.88
N THR A 50 10.90 1.02 -11.16
CA THR A 50 11.99 0.06 -10.93
C THR A 50 13.31 0.61 -11.44
N ALA A 51 14.27 0.83 -10.53
CA ALA A 51 15.63 1.17 -10.89
C ALA A 51 16.19 0.08 -11.83
N GLN A 52 16.79 0.49 -12.95
CA GLN A 52 17.44 -0.44 -13.85
C GLN A 52 18.54 -1.20 -13.08
N PRO A 53 18.66 -2.53 -13.26
CA PRO A 53 19.71 -3.28 -12.59
C PRO A 53 21.08 -2.75 -13.02
N GLN A 54 21.85 -2.23 -12.07
CA GLN A 54 23.22 -1.83 -12.33
C GLN A 54 24.02 -3.06 -12.75
N VAL A 55 24.55 -3.04 -13.96
CA VAL A 55 25.43 -4.09 -14.48
C VAL A 55 26.69 -4.11 -13.62
N ILE A 56 26.79 -5.10 -12.73
CA ILE A 56 28.02 -5.41 -12.01
C ILE A 56 29.03 -5.86 -13.07
N LYS A 57 29.99 -4.98 -13.41
CA LYS A 57 31.14 -5.37 -14.23
C LYS A 57 31.91 -6.47 -13.48
N PRO A 58 32.08 -7.67 -14.05
CA PRO A 58 32.86 -8.71 -13.39
C PRO A 58 34.33 -8.29 -13.29
N THR A 59 34.89 -8.38 -12.08
CA THR A 59 36.33 -8.20 -11.85
C THR A 59 37.10 -9.28 -12.61
N PRO A 60 38.16 -8.95 -13.37
CA PRO A 60 38.95 -9.97 -14.07
C PRO A 60 39.62 -10.94 -13.08
N PRO A 61 39.61 -12.26 -13.33
CA PRO A 61 40.32 -13.20 -12.49
C PRO A 61 41.84 -13.01 -12.58
N ALA A 62 42.53 -13.18 -11.46
CA ALA A 62 43.98 -13.02 -11.39
C ALA A 62 44.71 -14.06 -12.26
N GLN A 63 45.68 -13.59 -13.05
CA GLN A 63 46.51 -14.45 -13.90
C GLN A 63 47.39 -15.37 -13.05
N THR A 64 47.19 -16.69 -13.18
CA THR A 64 48.15 -17.71 -12.73
C THR A 64 49.00 -18.16 -13.92
N LYS A 65 50.32 -18.26 -13.71
CA LYS A 65 51.27 -18.71 -14.75
C LYS A 65 51.03 -20.19 -15.11
N PRO A 66 51.21 -20.59 -16.38
CA PRO A 66 51.08 -21.98 -16.79
C PRO A 66 52.32 -22.82 -16.41
N ALA A 67 52.09 -24.09 -16.10
CA ALA A 67 53.10 -25.15 -16.07
C ALA A 67 53.00 -26.03 -17.34
N PRO A 68 54.06 -26.76 -17.75
CA PRO A 68 54.09 -27.48 -19.03
C PRO A 68 53.25 -28.77 -19.05
N PRO A 69 52.96 -29.34 -20.24
CA PRO A 69 51.95 -30.40 -20.41
C PRO A 69 52.53 -31.83 -20.45
N GLU A 70 51.75 -32.81 -19.99
CA GLU A 70 51.94 -34.23 -20.35
C GLU A 70 50.62 -34.93 -20.77
N THR A 71 50.63 -35.39 -22.02
CA THR A 71 50.01 -36.59 -22.64
C THR A 71 48.80 -37.34 -22.03
N VAL A 72 47.64 -37.16 -22.69
CA VAL A 72 46.74 -38.18 -23.31
C VAL A 72 46.71 -39.64 -22.79
N ALA A 73 45.53 -40.09 -22.34
CA ALA A 73 44.90 -41.39 -22.70
C ALA A 73 43.39 -41.49 -22.32
N GLN A 74 42.62 -42.28 -23.07
CA GLN A 74 41.20 -42.64 -22.90
C GLN A 74 40.95 -44.03 -23.54
N PRO A 75 39.80 -44.73 -23.37
CA PRO A 75 38.80 -44.77 -22.26
C PRO A 75 38.68 -46.25 -21.74
N PRO A 76 37.59 -47.07 -21.81
CA PRO A 76 36.12 -46.92 -21.55
C PRO A 76 35.49 -48.05 -20.64
N VAL A 77 34.14 -48.10 -20.56
CA VAL A 77 33.19 -49.25 -20.28
C VAL A 77 32.93 -49.81 -18.83
N PRO A 78 31.75 -50.46 -18.52
CA PRO A 78 30.82 -49.97 -17.44
C PRO A 78 30.07 -51.08 -16.62
N VAL A 79 28.79 -50.82 -16.21
CA VAL A 79 27.72 -51.73 -15.62
C VAL A 79 27.78 -51.90 -14.06
N VAL A 80 26.83 -51.53 -13.16
CA VAL A 80 25.34 -51.73 -12.97
C VAL A 80 25.00 -53.12 -12.34
N PRO A 81 24.00 -53.36 -11.42
CA PRO A 81 23.47 -52.63 -10.23
C PRO A 81 23.11 -53.50 -8.96
N ALA A 82 22.91 -52.87 -7.77
CA ALA A 82 22.07 -53.32 -6.61
C ALA A 82 22.39 -54.71 -5.93
N PRO A 83 21.68 -55.23 -4.87
CA PRO A 83 20.58 -54.70 -4.03
C PRO A 83 20.61 -54.98 -2.47
N VAL A 84 19.80 -54.24 -1.68
CA VAL A 84 18.90 -54.69 -0.56
C VAL A 84 19.38 -55.12 0.88
N GLN A 85 18.64 -54.58 1.89
CA GLN A 85 18.29 -55.04 3.28
C GLN A 85 19.14 -54.76 4.57
N GLN A 86 18.55 -53.91 5.44
CA GLN A 86 18.28 -54.03 6.90
C GLN A 86 19.28 -54.68 7.91
N ALA A 87 19.71 -53.94 8.97
CA ALA A 87 19.19 -54.09 10.37
C ALA A 87 20.02 -53.39 11.50
N VAL A 88 19.38 -52.45 12.22
CA VAL A 88 19.31 -52.23 13.71
C VAL A 88 20.58 -52.14 14.64
N LYS A 89 20.76 -50.93 15.22
CA LYS A 89 21.38 -50.53 16.54
C LYS A 89 22.89 -50.75 16.83
N PRO A 90 23.48 -50.04 17.83
CA PRO A 90 23.08 -48.81 18.54
C PRO A 90 24.12 -47.66 18.49
N GLU A 91 23.76 -46.53 19.07
CA GLU A 91 24.56 -45.29 19.24
C GLU A 91 25.71 -45.43 20.25
N PRO A 92 26.84 -44.74 20.01
CA PRO A 92 27.38 -43.84 21.05
C PRO A 92 27.83 -42.45 20.52
N GLU A 93 27.98 -41.52 21.46
CA GLU A 93 28.38 -40.11 21.28
C GLU A 93 29.59 -39.87 20.36
N PRO A 94 29.57 -38.82 19.50
CA PRO A 94 30.77 -38.31 18.86
C PRO A 94 31.50 -37.27 19.73
N GLU A 95 32.82 -37.45 19.88
CA GLU A 95 33.73 -36.49 20.50
C GLU A 95 33.73 -35.11 19.80
N LYS A 96 34.09 -34.08 20.56
CA LYS A 96 34.22 -32.70 20.09
C LYS A 96 35.38 -32.55 19.10
N VAL A 97 35.07 -32.40 17.82
CA VAL A 97 36.06 -31.98 16.80
C VAL A 97 36.46 -30.52 17.04
N LYS A 98 37.77 -30.28 17.21
CA LYS A 98 38.34 -28.92 17.28
C LYS A 98 38.17 -28.20 15.95
N VAL A 99 37.41 -27.11 15.93
CA VAL A 99 37.49 -26.12 14.85
C VAL A 99 38.71 -25.25 15.12
N VAL A 100 39.62 -25.17 14.14
CA VAL A 100 40.74 -24.22 14.16
C VAL A 100 40.21 -22.85 13.73
N GLU A 101 39.93 -21.98 14.70
CA GLU A 101 39.74 -20.56 14.40
C GLU A 101 41.04 -19.96 13.86
N LYS A 102 40.96 -19.33 12.70
CA LYS A 102 41.99 -18.37 12.28
C LYS A 102 41.91 -17.17 13.21
N ALA A 103 42.94 -16.98 14.03
CA ALA A 103 43.12 -15.75 14.78
C ALA A 103 43.15 -14.55 13.82
N VAL A 104 42.10 -13.73 13.85
CA VAL A 104 42.20 -12.34 13.43
C VAL A 104 42.65 -11.57 14.66
N GLU A 105 43.89 -11.11 14.62
CA GLU A 105 44.53 -10.37 15.71
C GLU A 105 43.87 -8.99 15.84
N LYS A 106 42.76 -8.93 16.60
CA LYS A 106 42.22 -7.66 17.10
C LYS A 106 43.21 -7.12 18.12
N ALA A 107 43.86 -6.00 17.80
CA ALA A 107 44.62 -5.24 18.77
C ALA A 107 43.71 -4.86 19.95
N VAL A 108 44.00 -5.41 21.12
CA VAL A 108 43.35 -5.00 22.37
C VAL A 108 43.94 -3.65 22.74
N ALA A 109 43.15 -2.58 22.59
CA ALA A 109 43.48 -1.32 23.22
C ALA A 109 43.40 -1.50 24.74
N GLU A 110 44.45 -1.12 25.48
CA GLU A 110 44.38 -1.07 26.94
C GLU A 110 43.25 -0.11 27.38
N PRO A 111 42.54 -0.41 28.47
CA PRO A 111 41.57 0.52 29.03
C PRO A 111 42.29 1.82 29.42
N GLN A 112 41.96 2.91 28.72
CA GLN A 112 42.52 4.22 29.03
C GLN A 112 42.06 4.64 30.42
N LYS A 113 42.99 4.69 31.38
CA LYS A 113 42.74 5.30 32.69
C LYS A 113 42.21 6.73 32.48
N LEU A 114 41.07 7.03 33.09
CA LEU A 114 40.46 8.37 33.12
C LEU A 114 41.52 9.44 33.42
N ARG A 115 41.87 10.23 32.40
CA ARG A 115 42.69 11.43 32.57
C ARG A 115 41.81 12.57 33.05
N VAL A 116 41.51 12.60 34.35
CA VAL A 116 40.87 13.75 34.99
C VAL A 116 41.81 14.95 34.89
N LYS A 117 41.55 15.85 33.94
CA LYS A 117 42.17 17.18 33.91
C LYS A 117 41.33 18.13 34.77
N VAL A 118 41.60 18.13 36.08
CA VAL A 118 41.14 19.24 36.92
C VAL A 118 41.88 20.51 36.48
N THR A 119 41.15 21.51 35.99
CA THR A 119 41.75 22.82 35.64
C THR A 119 41.81 23.66 36.92
N GLU A 120 42.72 23.29 37.82
CA GLU A 120 42.90 23.98 39.09
C GLU A 120 43.88 25.16 38.94
N ASN A 121 43.53 26.30 39.54
CA ASN A 121 44.29 27.57 39.57
C ASN A 121 44.23 28.50 38.33
N GLN A 122 43.23 29.39 38.33
CA GLN A 122 43.57 30.81 38.31
C GLN A 122 43.31 31.40 39.70
N LYS A 123 44.35 31.94 40.35
CA LYS A 123 44.18 32.69 41.60
C LYS A 123 43.46 34.00 41.31
N PRO A 124 42.41 34.37 42.08
CA PRO A 124 41.82 35.70 41.94
C PRO A 124 42.86 36.76 42.30
N VAL A 125 43.04 37.75 41.43
CA VAL A 125 43.79 38.95 41.74
C VAL A 125 42.96 39.78 42.71
N LEU A 126 43.44 39.91 43.96
CA LEU A 126 42.82 40.76 44.97
C LEU A 126 43.08 42.24 44.65
N GLU A 127 42.25 42.84 43.82
CA GLU A 127 42.15 44.30 43.74
C GLU A 127 41.34 44.82 44.93
N LYS A 128 41.99 45.61 45.80
CA LYS A 128 41.34 46.22 46.97
C LYS A 128 40.40 47.33 46.52
N VAL A 129 39.11 47.10 46.62
CA VAL A 129 38.10 48.17 46.70
C VAL A 129 37.66 48.30 48.15
N GLU A 130 37.89 49.46 48.77
CA GLU A 130 37.45 49.73 50.14
C GLU A 130 35.91 49.89 50.21
N PRO A 131 35.27 49.46 51.32
CA PRO A 131 33.83 49.26 51.36
C PRO A 131 33.05 50.56 51.54
N LYS A 132 32.02 50.75 50.71
CA LYS A 132 30.82 51.49 51.13
C LYS A 132 29.81 50.51 51.70
N ILE A 133 29.58 50.60 53.00
CA ILE A 133 28.55 49.84 53.70
C ILE A 133 27.21 50.56 53.51
N GLU A 134 26.28 49.94 52.79
CA GLU A 134 24.85 50.07 53.07
C GLU A 134 24.21 48.68 53.10
N THR A 135 23.49 48.40 54.17
CA THR A 135 22.87 47.10 54.45
C THR A 135 21.60 46.90 53.61
N ALA A 136 21.54 45.83 52.82
CA ALA A 136 20.32 45.40 52.14
C ALA A 136 19.95 43.96 52.54
N ASN A 137 18.71 43.79 53.01
CA ASN A 137 18.16 42.50 53.42
C ASN A 137 17.92 41.56 52.22
N ALA A 138 17.83 40.25 52.52
CA ALA A 138 17.51 39.20 51.57
C ALA A 138 16.28 39.54 50.70
N ASN A 139 16.40 39.30 49.40
CA ASN A 139 15.26 39.34 48.49
C ASN A 139 15.45 38.31 47.37
N THR A 140 14.49 37.40 47.23
CA THR A 140 14.41 36.41 46.15
C THR A 140 14.26 37.12 44.81
N GLY A 141 15.14 36.82 43.85
CA GLY A 141 15.06 37.39 42.49
C GLY A 141 13.74 37.04 41.81
N LYS A 142 12.98 38.06 41.39
CA LYS A 142 11.69 37.89 40.70
C LYS A 142 11.91 37.63 39.21
N VAL A 143 11.12 36.71 38.66
CA VAL A 143 11.01 36.49 37.21
C VAL A 143 10.45 37.77 36.55
N PRO A 144 11.00 38.24 35.41
CA PRO A 144 10.48 39.40 34.72
C PRO A 144 9.11 39.11 34.07
N GLY A 145 8.15 40.02 34.24
CA GLY A 145 6.79 39.90 33.74
C GLY A 145 5.77 40.71 34.54
N TRP A 146 4.52 40.69 34.09
CA TRP A 146 3.40 41.34 34.75
C TRP A 146 2.89 40.51 35.92
N THR A 147 2.92 41.09 37.13
CA THR A 147 2.31 40.52 38.34
C THR A 147 1.00 41.23 38.65
N CYS A 148 -0.12 40.58 38.35
CA CYS A 148 -1.47 41.10 38.56
C CYS A 148 -2.13 40.50 39.81
N LYS A 149 -2.83 41.33 40.58
CA LYS A 149 -3.78 40.91 41.61
C LYS A 149 -5.15 41.49 41.31
N THR A 150 -6.23 40.83 41.70
CA THR A 150 -7.56 41.44 41.68
C THR A 150 -7.59 42.63 42.64
N GLY A 151 -8.19 43.74 42.21
CA GLY A 151 -8.42 44.91 43.05
C GLY A 151 -9.44 44.63 44.16
N ASP A 152 -9.45 45.48 45.19
CA ASP A 152 -10.22 45.27 46.43
C ASP A 152 -11.75 45.23 46.20
N ASP A 153 -12.22 45.75 45.07
CA ASP A 153 -13.62 45.74 44.63
C ASP A 153 -14.02 44.53 43.76
N LYS A 154 -13.05 43.64 43.44
CA LYS A 154 -13.18 42.52 42.51
C LYS A 154 -13.61 42.87 41.07
N SER A 155 -13.57 44.16 40.69
CA SER A 155 -14.01 44.61 39.35
C SER A 155 -12.86 44.88 38.36
N GLY A 156 -11.64 45.07 38.87
CA GLY A 156 -10.44 45.30 38.06
C GLY A 156 -9.21 44.49 38.49
N TRP A 157 -8.15 44.53 37.67
CA TRP A 157 -6.83 43.97 37.99
C TRP A 157 -5.82 45.09 38.27
N ASN A 158 -5.08 44.95 39.35
CA ASN A 158 -3.97 45.82 39.73
C ASN A 158 -2.65 45.11 39.38
N CYS A 159 -1.97 45.59 38.33
CA CYS A 159 -0.84 44.90 37.70
C CYS A 159 0.46 45.71 37.81
N ASN A 160 1.53 45.09 38.30
CA ASN A 160 2.87 45.65 38.32
C ASN A 160 3.81 44.84 37.42
N LEU A 161 4.43 45.50 36.44
CA LEU A 161 5.51 44.95 35.63
C LEU A 161 6.82 44.96 36.44
N VAL A 162 7.50 43.81 36.49
CA VAL A 162 8.87 43.69 37.01
C VAL A 162 9.77 43.31 35.84
N GLY A 163 10.86 44.04 35.61
CA GLY A 163 11.76 43.80 34.47
C GLY A 163 11.26 44.36 33.13
N ALA A 164 11.89 43.94 32.03
CA ALA A 164 11.54 44.39 30.68
C ALA A 164 10.26 43.71 30.17
N ASP A 165 9.39 44.48 29.51
CA ASP A 165 8.07 44.03 29.04
C ASP A 165 8.17 42.91 27.98
N PRO A 166 7.76 41.66 28.29
CA PRO A 166 7.74 40.58 27.32
C PRO A 166 6.51 40.76 26.42
N LYS A 167 6.74 41.14 25.16
CA LYS A 167 5.71 41.47 24.15
C LYS A 167 4.89 40.26 23.64
N GLY A 168 4.39 39.41 24.54
CA GLY A 168 3.56 38.24 24.25
C GLY A 168 2.14 38.38 24.79
N GLU A 169 1.23 37.53 24.32
CA GLU A 169 -0.17 37.52 24.79
C GLU A 169 -0.29 36.99 26.22
N ALA A 170 -1.15 37.62 27.02
CA ALA A 170 -1.35 37.25 28.42
C ALA A 170 -2.27 36.03 28.57
N HIS A 171 -1.82 35.03 29.34
CA HIS A 171 -2.63 33.88 29.72
C HIS A 171 -2.90 33.88 31.24
N VAL A 172 -4.14 33.63 31.62
CA VAL A 172 -4.57 33.58 33.03
C VAL A 172 -4.03 32.30 33.69
N VAL A 173 -3.15 32.46 34.67
CA VAL A 173 -2.69 31.37 35.54
C VAL A 173 -3.55 31.38 36.79
N ALA A 174 -4.37 30.35 36.99
CA ALA A 174 -5.00 30.11 38.28
C ALA A 174 -3.94 29.64 39.28
N GLU A 175 -3.76 30.37 40.39
CA GLU A 175 -2.88 29.95 41.49
C GLU A 175 -3.37 28.65 42.14
N GLY A 176 -2.43 27.85 42.63
CA GLY A 176 -2.71 26.56 43.23
C GLY A 176 -3.52 26.69 44.53
N GLY A 177 -4.80 26.34 44.46
CA GLY A 177 -5.62 25.98 45.60
C GLY A 177 -6.04 24.52 45.46
N SER A 178 -5.90 23.73 46.52
CA SER A 178 -6.42 22.37 46.59
C SER A 178 -7.96 22.40 46.60
N SER A 179 -8.56 22.42 45.42
CA SER A 179 -9.96 22.04 45.24
C SER A 179 -9.99 20.64 44.64
N GLU A 180 -10.61 19.71 45.36
CA GLU A 180 -11.11 18.46 44.78
C GLU A 180 -12.16 18.83 43.73
N GLU A 181 -11.73 19.00 42.48
CA GLU A 181 -12.65 19.08 41.36
C GLU A 181 -13.37 17.73 41.26
N SER A 182 -14.59 17.69 41.77
CA SER A 182 -15.56 16.60 41.64
C SER A 182 -16.10 16.46 40.22
N GLY A 183 -15.23 16.67 39.23
CA GLY A 183 -15.43 16.17 37.88
C GLY A 183 -15.49 14.65 37.90
N SER A 184 -16.37 14.08 37.08
CA SER A 184 -16.44 12.63 36.87
C SER A 184 -15.04 12.06 36.61
N SER A 185 -14.65 10.96 37.27
CA SER A 185 -13.30 10.36 37.17
C SER A 185 -12.96 9.77 35.78
N TRP A 186 -13.76 10.08 34.77
CA TRP A 186 -13.65 9.69 33.37
C TRP A 186 -13.21 10.88 32.48
N LEU A 187 -12.95 12.05 33.07
CA LEU A 187 -12.53 13.28 32.36
C LEU A 187 -11.28 13.94 32.95
N THR A 188 -10.67 13.35 33.98
CA THR A 188 -9.34 13.77 34.45
C THR A 188 -8.27 13.40 33.42
N PRO A 189 -7.47 14.34 32.92
CA PRO A 189 -6.41 14.02 31.95
C PRO A 189 -5.36 13.12 32.59
N THR A 190 -4.86 12.14 31.83
CA THR A 190 -3.87 11.17 32.31
C THR A 190 -2.50 11.79 32.58
N PHE A 191 -2.08 12.77 31.76
CA PHE A 191 -0.89 13.56 32.07
C PHE A 191 -1.29 14.93 32.61
N ASP A 192 -0.72 15.32 33.75
CA ASP A 192 -0.99 16.62 34.36
C ASP A 192 -0.25 17.79 33.66
N ARG A 193 -0.52 19.03 34.09
CA ARG A 193 0.10 20.24 33.49
C ARG A 193 1.62 20.31 33.70
N LYS A 194 2.18 19.68 34.72
CA LYS A 194 3.63 19.60 34.94
C LYS A 194 4.21 18.57 33.96
N GLN A 195 3.64 17.37 33.91
CA GLN A 195 4.05 16.31 32.99
C GLN A 195 4.00 16.76 31.52
N GLU A 196 2.97 17.52 31.11
CA GLU A 196 2.91 18.09 29.75
C GLU A 196 3.98 19.16 29.48
N ARG A 197 4.45 19.91 30.50
CA ARG A 197 5.62 20.80 30.36
C ARG A 197 6.90 19.99 30.24
N ASP A 198 7.06 18.96 31.08
CA ASP A 198 8.23 18.08 31.07
C ASP A 198 8.36 17.37 29.70
N PHE A 199 7.24 17.02 29.04
CA PHE A 199 7.25 16.54 27.65
C PHE A 199 7.65 17.60 26.61
N GLN A 200 7.35 18.89 26.81
CA GLN A 200 7.85 19.95 25.91
C GLN A 200 9.35 20.16 26.10
N THR A 201 9.88 20.04 27.32
CA THR A 201 11.33 20.04 27.59
C THR A 201 12.00 18.86 26.88
N LEU A 202 11.47 17.64 27.05
CA LEU A 202 11.96 16.44 26.35
C LEU A 202 11.91 16.56 24.82
N ARG A 203 10.93 17.29 24.28
CA ARG A 203 10.81 17.53 22.84
C ARG A 203 11.89 18.48 22.30
N ALA A 204 12.44 19.36 23.15
CA ALA A 204 13.51 20.29 22.80
C ALA A 204 14.90 19.65 22.75
N GLU A 205 15.09 18.48 23.38
CA GLU A 205 16.34 17.69 23.32
C GLU A 205 16.63 17.10 21.94
N PHE A 206 15.64 17.07 21.04
CA PHE A 206 15.83 16.58 19.68
C PHE A 206 16.14 17.71 18.70
N ASP A 207 17.19 17.53 17.89
CA ASP A 207 17.54 18.39 16.73
C ASP A 207 16.35 18.83 15.86
N LYS A 208 15.30 18.00 15.82
CA LYS A 208 14.08 18.20 15.02
C LYS A 208 12.90 17.66 15.81
N ASP A 209 11.79 18.40 15.76
CA ASP A 209 10.53 17.98 16.36
C ASP A 209 10.06 16.62 15.77
N PRO A 210 9.87 15.56 16.59
CA PRO A 210 9.41 14.26 16.10
C PRO A 210 8.05 14.30 15.39
N TRP A 211 7.19 15.27 15.72
CA TRP A 211 5.86 15.40 15.12
C TRP A 211 5.82 16.30 13.88
N GLN A 212 6.93 16.94 13.48
CA GLN A 212 6.99 17.89 12.36
C GLN A 212 6.49 17.30 11.02
N SER A 213 6.70 15.99 10.81
CA SER A 213 6.24 15.30 9.59
C SER A 213 4.72 15.12 9.50
N CYS A 214 3.98 15.30 10.61
CA CYS A 214 2.53 15.15 10.63
C CYS A 214 1.78 16.36 10.04
N GLU A 215 2.41 17.54 10.00
CA GLU A 215 1.81 18.77 9.47
C GLU A 215 1.80 18.82 7.93
N VAL A 216 2.66 18.04 7.26
CA VAL A 216 2.85 18.07 5.81
C VAL A 216 2.57 16.71 5.16
N TRP A 217 1.35 16.55 4.67
CA TRP A 217 0.98 15.48 3.75
C TRP A 217 1.90 15.48 2.50
N GLY A 218 2.94 14.64 2.51
CA GLY A 218 3.86 14.44 1.38
C GLY A 218 5.34 14.76 1.61
N ALA A 219 5.78 15.10 2.83
CA ALA A 219 7.20 15.17 3.14
C ALA A 219 7.84 13.76 3.07
N LYS A 220 8.87 13.55 2.23
CA LYS A 220 9.69 12.32 2.29
C LYS A 220 10.34 12.25 3.67
N LYS A 221 10.00 11.25 4.48
CA LYS A 221 10.63 11.08 5.80
C LYS A 221 12.14 10.87 5.64
N ARG A 222 12.89 11.55 6.50
CA ARG A 222 14.34 11.42 6.56
C ARG A 222 14.68 10.32 7.56
N LYS A 223 15.38 9.28 7.10
CA LYS A 223 16.05 8.35 8.01
C LYS A 223 17.05 9.13 8.85
N ILE A 224 16.80 9.24 10.15
CA ILE A 224 17.79 9.76 11.10
C ILE A 224 18.82 8.63 11.31
N ARG A 225 20.10 8.96 11.37
CA ARG A 225 21.18 7.99 11.42
C ARG A 225 21.80 8.02 12.80
N ALA A 226 21.53 6.97 13.58
CA ALA A 226 22.07 6.80 14.92
C ALA A 226 23.60 6.88 14.95
N THR A 227 24.13 7.47 16.03
CA THR A 227 25.55 7.44 16.37
C THR A 227 25.98 6.00 16.65
N SER A 228 27.12 5.55 16.10
CA SER A 228 27.58 4.18 16.35
C SER A 228 28.13 4.02 17.77
N ALA A 229 27.97 2.83 18.35
CA ALA A 229 28.50 2.50 19.67
C ALA A 229 30.02 2.74 19.76
N GLU A 230 30.75 2.44 18.70
CA GLU A 230 32.20 2.67 18.58
C GLU A 230 32.60 4.15 18.80
N VAL A 231 31.74 5.10 18.39
CA VAL A 231 31.96 6.53 18.63
C VAL A 231 31.69 6.89 20.10
N ARG A 232 30.66 6.30 20.72
CA ARG A 232 30.36 6.51 22.16
C ARG A 232 31.43 5.91 23.07
N ASP A 233 31.94 4.73 22.72
CA ASP A 233 32.99 4.02 23.44
C ASP A 233 34.33 4.77 23.36
N ALA A 234 34.61 5.44 22.23
CA ALA A 234 35.81 6.26 22.05
C ALA A 234 35.68 7.73 22.51
N ALA A 235 34.46 8.20 22.84
CA ALA A 235 34.22 9.58 23.22
C ALA A 235 34.60 9.87 24.68
N THR A 236 35.17 11.05 24.91
CA THR A 236 35.31 11.61 26.26
C THR A 236 33.93 11.89 26.86
N THR A 237 33.84 11.76 28.18
CA THR A 237 32.69 12.22 28.97
C THR A 237 33.10 13.54 29.61
N ASP A 238 32.52 14.63 29.15
CA ASP A 238 32.73 15.95 29.72
C ASP A 238 31.65 16.20 30.78
N ILE A 239 32.04 16.68 31.97
CA ILE A 239 31.15 16.89 33.11
C ILE A 239 31.35 18.30 33.65
N ASN A 240 30.29 19.10 33.66
CA ASN A 240 30.20 20.41 34.29
C ASN A 240 29.30 20.31 35.54
N ALA A 241 29.66 20.97 36.62
CA ALA A 241 28.85 21.10 37.83
C ALA A 241 29.34 22.29 38.68
N ASP A 242 28.47 22.84 39.53
CA ASP A 242 28.84 23.92 40.47
C ASP A 242 29.83 23.42 41.54
N PHE A 243 29.69 22.15 41.95
CA PHE A 243 30.53 21.48 42.93
C PHE A 243 30.91 20.07 42.45
N SER A 244 32.17 19.70 42.67
CA SER A 244 32.66 18.32 42.53
C SER A 244 33.50 17.92 43.73
N GLU A 245 33.38 16.66 44.14
CA GLU A 245 34.10 16.06 45.27
C GLU A 245 34.51 14.64 44.87
N VAL A 246 35.77 14.27 45.13
CA VAL A 246 36.34 12.98 44.73
C VAL A 246 36.81 12.23 45.98
N PHE A 247 36.17 11.11 46.28
CA PHE A 247 36.56 10.22 47.37
C PHE A 247 37.44 9.08 46.85
N ASP A 248 38.66 9.01 47.40
CA ASP A 248 39.72 8.01 47.12
C ASP A 248 40.07 7.78 45.63
N GLY A 249 39.61 8.66 44.73
CA GLY A 249 39.72 8.49 43.28
C GLY A 249 38.73 7.50 42.69
N GLU A 250 37.89 6.88 43.52
CA GLU A 250 36.98 5.80 43.14
C GLU A 250 35.52 6.29 42.98
N VAL A 251 35.09 7.25 43.82
CA VAL A 251 33.72 7.83 43.78
C VAL A 251 33.79 9.32 43.48
N LEU A 252 33.13 9.72 42.39
CA LEU A 252 33.06 11.09 41.86
C LEU A 252 31.67 11.67 42.11
N ASN A 253 31.54 12.60 43.06
CA ASN A 253 30.29 13.27 43.38
C ASN A 253 30.22 14.65 42.72
N PHE A 254 29.08 14.96 42.12
CA PHE A 254 28.77 16.23 41.46
C PHE A 254 27.45 16.79 42.01
N ALA A 255 27.40 18.09 42.26
CA ALA A 255 26.19 18.74 42.78
C ALA A 255 26.05 20.18 42.27
N GLY A 256 24.81 20.58 42.00
CA GLY A 256 24.46 21.88 41.42
C GLY A 256 24.70 21.88 39.91
N ASN A 257 23.61 22.03 39.14
CA ASN A 257 23.62 22.14 37.68
C ASN A 257 24.55 21.13 36.99
N VAL A 258 24.43 19.84 37.35
CA VAL A 258 25.27 18.79 36.77
C VAL A 258 24.84 18.57 35.33
N ASP A 259 25.76 18.78 34.40
CA ASP A 259 25.62 18.58 32.95
C ASP A 259 26.73 17.64 32.49
N MET A 260 26.35 16.47 31.96
CA MET A 260 27.28 15.49 31.41
C MET A 260 26.99 15.27 29.92
N VAL A 261 28.03 15.35 29.10
CA VAL A 261 27.95 15.09 27.65
C VAL A 261 28.95 14.01 27.27
N ARG A 262 28.48 12.99 26.54
CA ARG A 262 29.31 11.91 25.97
C ARG A 262 28.82 11.55 24.57
N ALA A 263 29.55 11.98 23.54
CA ALA A 263 29.14 11.89 22.14
C ALA A 263 27.75 12.51 21.89
N ASP A 264 26.72 11.68 21.75
CA ASP A 264 25.31 12.05 21.54
C ASP A 264 24.41 11.77 22.76
N GLN A 265 25.02 11.45 23.91
CA GLN A 265 24.35 11.27 25.18
C GLN A 265 24.51 12.54 26.02
N HIS A 266 23.41 13.07 26.54
CA HIS A 266 23.36 14.26 27.40
C HIS A 266 22.56 13.92 28.67
N LEU A 267 23.08 14.29 29.84
CA LEU A 267 22.45 14.05 31.14
C LEU A 267 22.54 15.33 32.00
N VAL A 268 21.39 15.84 32.43
CA VAL A 268 21.29 16.96 33.37
C VAL A 268 20.66 16.50 34.68
N ALA A 269 21.20 16.90 35.83
CA ALA A 269 20.64 16.59 37.15
C ALA A 269 21.03 17.62 38.23
N ASP A 270 20.27 17.67 39.33
CA ASP A 270 20.63 18.47 40.51
C ASP A 270 21.88 17.90 41.22
N LYS A 271 22.03 16.57 41.21
CA LYS A 271 23.17 15.82 41.74
C LYS A 271 23.44 14.57 40.91
N ALA A 272 24.71 14.18 40.82
CA ALA A 272 25.11 12.88 40.30
C ALA A 272 26.30 12.31 41.09
N SER A 273 26.33 10.99 41.24
CA SER A 273 27.45 10.25 41.83
C SER A 273 27.88 9.17 40.85
N TYR A 274 29.17 9.12 40.51
CA TYR A 274 29.74 8.10 39.65
C TYR A 274 30.79 7.28 40.40
N ASP A 275 30.46 6.03 40.69
CA ASP A 275 31.36 5.03 41.24
C ASP A 275 32.09 4.34 40.07
N THR A 276 33.39 4.54 39.99
CA THR A 276 34.26 4.00 38.94
C THR A 276 34.61 2.52 39.13
N VAL A 277 34.41 1.96 40.32
CA VAL A 277 34.70 0.56 40.66
C VAL A 277 33.47 -0.32 40.40
N ALA A 278 32.28 0.17 40.77
CA ALA A 278 31.00 -0.46 40.44
C ALA A 278 30.51 -0.13 39.02
N GLU A 279 31.13 0.86 38.36
CA GLU A 279 30.69 1.46 37.09
C GLU A 279 29.22 1.91 37.13
N THR A 280 28.80 2.52 38.25
CA THR A 280 27.43 2.98 38.50
C THR A 280 27.33 4.50 38.59
N LEU A 281 26.45 5.07 37.79
CA LEU A 281 26.06 6.49 37.79
C LEU A 281 24.67 6.64 38.41
N ASP A 282 24.58 7.26 39.58
CA ASP A 282 23.33 7.62 40.27
C ASP A 282 23.08 9.12 40.16
N ALA A 283 22.07 9.52 39.37
CA ALA A 283 21.61 10.89 39.22
C ALA A 283 20.29 11.12 39.97
N GLN A 284 20.15 12.27 40.63
CA GLN A 284 19.01 12.61 41.47
C GLN A 284 18.62 14.08 41.31
N GLY A 285 17.31 14.34 41.29
CA GLY A 285 16.75 15.68 41.17
C GLY A 285 16.71 16.14 39.71
N SER A 286 15.49 16.36 39.21
CA SER A 286 15.21 16.89 37.88
C SER A 286 15.97 16.21 36.73
N VAL A 287 16.16 14.89 36.81
CA VAL A 287 17.08 14.16 35.91
C VAL A 287 16.52 14.12 34.50
N LEU A 288 17.19 14.79 33.57
CA LEU A 288 16.97 14.74 32.14
C LEU A 288 18.05 13.87 31.50
N TYR A 289 17.69 12.99 30.57
CA TYR A 289 18.64 12.17 29.81
C TYR A 289 18.17 12.02 28.37
N SER A 290 19.03 12.30 27.40
CA SER A 290 18.75 12.18 25.97
C SER A 290 19.85 11.40 25.23
N GLU A 291 19.45 10.55 24.27
CA GLU A 291 20.31 9.87 23.30
C GLU A 291 19.59 9.73 21.94
N ASP A 292 20.14 10.28 20.86
CA ASP A 292 19.68 10.10 19.46
C ASP A 292 18.15 10.14 19.20
N GLN A 293 17.44 9.01 19.34
CA GLN A 293 16.00 8.86 19.12
C GLN A 293 15.16 8.75 20.40
N LEU A 294 15.75 9.00 21.57
CA LEU A 294 15.16 8.68 22.87
C LEU A 294 15.50 9.76 23.91
N ALA A 295 14.49 10.28 24.61
CA ALA A 295 14.68 11.21 25.72
C ALA A 295 13.84 10.77 26.93
N PHE A 296 14.37 10.95 28.14
CA PHE A 296 13.74 10.64 29.42
C PHE A 296 13.85 11.79 30.41
N SER A 297 12.81 11.98 31.23
CA SER A 297 12.84 12.81 32.44
C SER A 297 12.46 11.92 33.63
N SER A 298 13.10 12.07 34.79
CA SER A 298 12.83 11.25 35.98
C SER A 298 13.24 11.96 37.28
N GLU A 299 12.70 11.51 38.42
CA GLU A 299 13.14 12.03 39.73
C GLU A 299 14.51 11.48 40.14
N THR A 300 14.79 10.23 39.76
CA THR A 300 16.07 9.54 40.01
C THR A 300 16.37 8.59 38.87
N ALA A 301 17.61 8.60 38.39
CA ALA A 301 18.16 7.63 37.47
C ALA A 301 19.35 6.89 38.10
N SER A 302 19.37 5.58 38.02
CA SER A 302 20.50 4.74 38.44
C SER A 302 20.93 3.92 37.23
N LEU A 303 22.15 4.08 36.75
CA LEU A 303 22.67 3.44 35.53
C LEU A 303 23.92 2.64 35.89
N SER A 304 23.95 1.33 35.59
CA SER A 304 25.16 0.51 35.65
C SER A 304 25.74 0.42 34.24
N LEU A 305 26.77 1.24 33.99
CA LEU A 305 27.38 1.42 32.66
C LEU A 305 28.01 0.11 32.16
N GLY A 306 28.71 -0.62 33.03
CA GLY A 306 29.32 -1.93 32.69
C GLY A 306 28.33 -3.05 32.37
N LYS A 307 27.02 -2.88 32.65
CA LYS A 307 25.97 -3.88 32.41
C LYS A 307 24.89 -3.44 31.43
N ASP A 308 24.90 -2.19 30.99
CA ASP A 308 23.80 -1.54 30.26
C ASP A 308 22.44 -1.60 30.98
N GLU A 309 22.46 -1.73 32.31
CA GLU A 309 21.26 -1.76 33.16
C GLU A 309 20.92 -0.33 33.61
N ALA A 310 19.63 0.02 33.67
CA ALA A 310 19.19 1.30 34.19
C ALA A 310 17.86 1.21 34.93
N ARG A 311 17.67 2.06 35.94
CA ARG A 311 16.46 2.19 36.73
C ARG A 311 16.05 3.65 36.87
N LEU A 312 14.90 3.99 36.30
CA LEU A 312 14.33 5.34 36.33
C LEU A 312 13.04 5.32 37.16
N ARG A 313 12.87 6.25 38.10
CA ARG A 313 11.64 6.39 38.92
C ARG A 313 10.83 7.60 38.50
N LYS A 314 9.50 7.44 38.43
CA LYS A 314 8.55 8.42 37.87
C LYS A 314 9.04 8.95 36.53
N ALA A 315 9.32 8.03 35.59
CA ALA A 315 9.93 8.37 34.32
C ALA A 315 8.87 8.88 33.33
N GLN A 316 9.22 9.91 32.57
CA GLN A 316 8.57 10.30 31.32
C GLN A 316 9.53 10.03 30.17
N PHE A 317 9.01 9.75 28.98
CA PHE A 317 9.83 9.44 27.82
C PHE A 317 9.22 9.93 26.51
N ILE A 318 10.10 10.22 25.53
CA ILE A 318 9.77 10.41 24.12
C ILE A 318 10.64 9.48 23.28
N VAL A 319 10.02 8.81 22.31
CA VAL A 319 10.70 8.02 21.26
C VAL A 319 10.44 8.73 19.93
N ALA A 320 11.50 9.23 19.30
CA ALA A 320 11.40 10.04 18.08
C ALA A 320 11.22 9.21 16.80
N GLU A 321 11.78 7.99 16.75
CA GLU A 321 11.76 7.10 15.57
C GLU A 321 10.34 6.75 15.10
N ALA A 322 9.46 6.41 16.05
CA ALA A 322 8.02 6.32 15.86
C ALA A 322 7.41 7.26 16.90
N PRO A 323 6.95 8.48 16.53
CA PRO A 323 6.77 9.60 17.46
C PRO A 323 5.74 9.30 18.55
N PHE A 324 6.24 8.78 19.67
CA PHE A 324 5.50 8.33 20.83
C PHE A 324 6.01 9.05 22.07
N ARG A 325 5.11 9.30 23.02
CA ARG A 325 5.46 9.77 24.36
C ARG A 325 4.71 8.98 25.42
N GLY A 326 5.24 8.93 26.63
CA GLY A 326 4.55 8.29 27.74
C GLY A 326 5.21 8.52 29.09
N ASN A 327 4.58 8.00 30.14
CA ASN A 327 5.14 7.93 31.48
C ASN A 327 5.13 6.48 32.00
N ALA A 328 5.87 6.25 33.08
CA ALA A 328 5.86 5.01 33.84
C ALA A 328 6.26 5.26 35.30
N GLY A 329 5.59 4.59 36.24
CA GLY A 329 5.93 4.67 37.66
C GLY A 329 7.38 4.24 37.95
N VAL A 330 7.83 3.17 37.28
CA VAL A 330 9.25 2.76 37.25
C VAL A 330 9.60 2.15 35.89
N VAL A 331 10.74 2.53 35.32
CA VAL A 331 11.35 1.87 34.15
C VAL A 331 12.59 1.11 34.61
N TYR A 332 12.69 -0.14 34.16
CA TYR A 332 13.88 -0.99 34.27
C TYR A 332 14.38 -1.29 32.86
N ARG A 333 15.59 -0.86 32.53
CA ARG A 333 16.38 -1.39 31.40
C ARG A 333 17.18 -2.55 31.97
N GLU A 334 16.83 -3.77 31.58
CA GLU A 334 17.45 -5.01 32.05
C GLU A 334 18.63 -5.44 31.15
N SER A 335 18.75 -4.87 29.94
CA SER A 335 19.90 -4.97 29.04
C SER A 335 19.77 -3.95 27.89
N LYS A 336 20.72 -3.93 26.93
CA LYS A 336 20.59 -3.19 25.66
C LYS A 336 19.29 -3.49 24.91
N GLY A 337 18.83 -4.74 24.95
CA GLY A 337 17.66 -5.23 24.21
C GLY A 337 16.35 -5.25 24.99
N LEU A 338 16.41 -5.18 26.33
CA LEU A 338 15.27 -5.50 27.20
C LEU A 338 14.90 -4.37 28.16
N SER A 339 13.65 -3.90 28.09
CA SER A 339 13.10 -2.95 29.07
C SER A 339 11.71 -3.34 29.58
N ARG A 340 11.42 -2.95 30.82
CA ARG A 340 10.15 -3.15 31.53
C ARG A 340 9.69 -1.83 32.14
N TYR A 341 8.43 -1.50 31.92
CA TYR A 341 7.76 -0.31 32.42
C TYR A 341 6.63 -0.79 33.33
N ASN A 342 6.62 -0.36 34.59
CA ASN A 342 5.51 -0.60 35.51
C ASN A 342 4.62 0.64 35.55
N ASP A 343 3.31 0.44 35.56
CA ASP A 343 2.28 1.49 35.59
C ASP A 343 2.54 2.56 34.52
N ALA A 344 2.50 2.11 33.26
CA ALA A 344 2.87 2.89 32.08
C ALA A 344 1.65 3.41 31.33
N ALA A 345 1.72 4.64 30.84
CA ALA A 345 0.73 5.21 29.90
C ALA A 345 1.43 5.87 28.72
N PHE A 346 1.00 5.61 27.49
CA PHE A 346 1.65 6.12 26.27
C PHE A 346 0.67 6.52 25.15
N THR A 347 1.12 7.40 24.25
CA THR A 347 0.35 7.92 23.11
C THR A 347 1.26 8.33 21.94
N SER A 348 0.74 8.36 20.71
CA SER A 348 1.39 9.03 19.57
C SER A 348 0.98 10.50 19.42
N CYS A 349 0.07 11.00 20.25
CA CYS A 349 -0.31 12.40 20.26
C CYS A 349 0.82 13.29 20.78
N ALA A 350 1.07 14.40 20.09
CA ALA A 350 2.07 15.39 20.49
C ALA A 350 1.78 15.96 21.91
N PRO A 351 2.79 16.49 22.62
CA PRO A 351 2.58 17.15 23.91
C PRO A 351 1.50 18.24 23.84
N GLY A 352 0.61 18.27 24.82
CA GLY A 352 -0.61 19.07 24.84
C GLY A 352 -1.86 18.40 24.24
N ASN A 353 -1.74 17.24 23.58
CA ASN A 353 -2.88 16.45 23.08
C ASN A 353 -2.88 15.04 23.72
N GLN A 354 -4.00 14.67 24.36
CA GLN A 354 -4.21 13.39 25.05
C GLN A 354 -5.41 12.62 24.48
N ASP A 355 -5.69 12.79 23.19
CA ASP A 355 -6.93 12.29 22.58
C ASP A 355 -7.06 10.77 22.59
N TRP A 356 -5.95 10.04 22.61
CA TRP A 356 -5.93 8.61 22.93
C TRP A 356 -4.70 8.27 23.75
N ILE A 357 -4.84 7.36 24.71
CA ILE A 357 -3.75 6.89 25.57
C ILE A 357 -3.93 5.38 25.82
N VAL A 358 -2.84 4.60 25.73
CA VAL A 358 -2.82 3.22 26.18
C VAL A 358 -2.15 3.14 27.54
N HIS A 359 -2.90 2.69 28.53
CA HIS A 359 -2.47 2.40 29.89
C HIS A 359 -2.12 0.92 30.04
N ALA A 360 -1.14 0.58 30.86
CA ALA A 360 -0.81 -0.81 31.21
C ALA A 360 -0.12 -0.92 32.57
N SER A 361 -0.60 -1.83 33.43
CA SER A 361 0.02 -2.13 34.74
C SER A 361 1.47 -2.63 34.62
N ARG A 362 1.80 -3.31 33.51
CA ARG A 362 3.16 -3.74 33.19
C ARG A 362 3.32 -3.87 31.69
N MET A 363 4.31 -3.18 31.13
CA MET A 363 4.75 -3.32 29.75
C MET A 363 6.19 -3.86 29.72
N LYS A 364 6.50 -4.71 28.74
CA LYS A 364 7.84 -5.26 28.49
C LYS A 364 8.13 -5.15 27.01
N ILE A 365 9.26 -4.54 26.66
CA ILE A 365 9.77 -4.36 25.30
C ILE A 365 11.04 -5.21 25.18
N ASN A 366 11.08 -6.09 24.19
CA ASN A 366 12.22 -6.93 23.87
C ASN A 366 12.62 -6.70 22.40
N ARG A 367 13.63 -5.85 22.19
CA ARG A 367 14.19 -5.52 20.88
C ARG A 367 14.90 -6.72 20.24
N ASP A 368 15.47 -7.62 21.02
CA ASP A 368 16.14 -8.81 20.49
C ASP A 368 15.12 -9.74 19.80
N SER A 369 13.94 -9.92 20.40
CA SER A 369 12.83 -10.70 19.82
C SER A 369 11.87 -9.90 18.92
N GLY A 370 11.95 -8.58 18.90
CA GLY A 370 11.04 -7.70 18.15
C GLY A 370 9.64 -7.62 18.75
N GLN A 371 9.51 -7.90 20.06
CA GLN A 371 8.23 -8.11 20.73
C GLN A 371 8.03 -7.16 21.90
N GLY A 372 6.95 -6.38 21.81
CA GLY A 372 6.32 -5.70 22.93
C GLY A 372 5.23 -6.58 23.53
N SER A 373 5.00 -6.42 24.83
CA SER A 373 3.88 -7.02 25.54
C SER A 373 3.42 -6.13 26.70
N ALA A 374 2.13 -6.13 27.00
CA ALA A 374 1.56 -5.39 28.11
C ALA A 374 0.45 -6.19 28.82
N LYS A 375 0.32 -6.00 30.15
CA LYS A 375 -0.65 -6.67 31.03
C LYS A 375 -1.63 -5.68 31.63
N ASN A 376 -2.89 -6.11 31.71
CA ASN A 376 -4.05 -5.28 32.08
C ASN A 376 -4.02 -3.95 31.30
N ALA A 377 -3.86 -4.07 29.99
CA ALA A 377 -3.75 -2.90 29.12
C ALA A 377 -5.15 -2.40 28.76
N TRP A 378 -5.34 -1.09 28.76
CA TRP A 378 -6.59 -0.49 28.29
C TRP A 378 -6.33 0.77 27.47
N LEU A 379 -7.16 0.96 26.46
CA LEU A 379 -7.13 2.10 25.56
C LEU A 379 -8.19 3.10 26.00
N GLU A 380 -7.72 4.30 26.34
CA GLU A 380 -8.50 5.51 26.52
C GLU A 380 -8.64 6.23 25.17
N PHE A 381 -9.83 6.73 24.87
CA PHE A 381 -10.06 7.71 23.80
C PHE A 381 -10.90 8.85 24.37
N LYS A 382 -10.36 10.08 24.40
CA LYS A 382 -11.00 11.29 24.94
C LYS A 382 -11.53 11.08 26.39
N GLY A 383 -10.73 10.50 27.29
CA GLY A 383 -11.13 10.17 28.67
C GLY A 383 -11.92 8.86 28.82
N VAL A 384 -12.48 8.32 27.74
CA VAL A 384 -13.36 7.14 27.80
C VAL A 384 -12.55 5.86 27.56
N PRO A 385 -12.59 4.85 28.46
CA PRO A 385 -12.02 3.53 28.19
C PRO A 385 -12.83 2.81 27.09
N VAL A 386 -12.22 2.58 25.93
CA VAL A 386 -12.87 1.97 24.75
C VAL A 386 -12.50 0.50 24.52
N LEU A 387 -11.36 0.03 25.05
CA LEU A 387 -10.91 -1.36 24.93
C LEU A 387 -10.09 -1.75 26.16
N TYR A 388 -10.32 -2.94 26.70
CA TYR A 388 -9.50 -3.57 27.74
C TYR A 388 -8.99 -4.93 27.25
N THR A 389 -7.76 -5.29 27.63
CA THR A 389 -7.19 -6.63 27.43
C THR A 389 -6.33 -7.04 28.63
N PRO A 390 -6.51 -8.26 29.17
CA PRO A 390 -5.64 -8.79 30.23
C PRO A 390 -4.17 -8.92 29.79
N TYR A 391 -3.94 -9.22 28.52
CA TYR A 391 -2.62 -9.37 27.93
C TYR A 391 -2.63 -9.11 26.42
N ILE A 392 -1.80 -8.16 26.01
CA ILE A 392 -1.53 -7.80 24.61
C ILE A 392 -0.06 -8.00 24.29
N SER A 393 0.23 -8.36 23.05
CA SER A 393 1.57 -8.36 22.48
C SER A 393 1.53 -7.76 21.09
N PHE A 394 2.53 -6.97 20.75
CA PHE A 394 2.62 -6.17 19.54
C PHE A 394 4.07 -6.16 19.03
N PRO A 395 4.31 -6.04 17.72
CA PRO A 395 5.67 -5.98 17.20
C PRO A 395 6.32 -4.63 17.52
N THR A 396 7.63 -4.63 17.78
CA THR A 396 8.42 -3.40 18.04
C THR A 396 9.24 -2.96 16.82
N ASP A 397 9.19 -3.73 15.74
CA ASP A 397 9.80 -3.47 14.44
C ASP A 397 8.96 -4.17 13.34
N ASN A 398 9.50 -4.31 12.13
CA ASN A 398 8.77 -4.89 10.98
C ASN A 398 8.62 -6.43 11.00
N ARG A 399 9.04 -7.12 12.08
CA ARG A 399 8.82 -8.55 12.27
C ARG A 399 7.33 -8.87 12.50
N ARG A 400 6.93 -10.07 12.06
CA ARG A 400 5.53 -10.54 12.14
C ARG A 400 5.31 -11.33 13.42
N LEU A 401 4.26 -10.97 14.16
CA LEU A 401 3.82 -11.68 15.37
C LEU A 401 2.36 -12.12 15.21
N SER A 402 1.99 -13.24 15.82
CA SER A 402 0.61 -13.74 15.84
C SER A 402 -0.26 -12.97 16.84
N GLY A 403 -1.54 -12.74 16.49
CA GLY A 403 -2.49 -12.01 17.33
C GLY A 403 -3.77 -11.63 16.58
N LEU A 404 -4.79 -11.17 17.29
CA LEU A 404 -5.93 -10.48 16.70
C LEU A 404 -5.47 -9.25 15.90
N LEU A 405 -6.11 -9.00 14.76
CA LEU A 405 -6.08 -7.67 14.14
C LEU A 405 -7.26 -6.86 14.70
N ALA A 406 -7.26 -5.55 14.47
CA ALA A 406 -8.40 -4.73 14.88
C ALA A 406 -9.71 -5.24 14.23
N PRO A 407 -10.81 -5.35 15.00
CA PRO A 407 -12.10 -5.76 14.46
C PRO A 407 -12.66 -4.73 13.49
N THR A 408 -13.42 -5.22 12.51
CA THR A 408 -14.25 -4.36 11.65
C THR A 408 -15.72 -4.53 12.00
N TRP A 409 -16.49 -3.46 11.80
CA TRP A 409 -17.93 -3.46 11.96
C TRP A 409 -18.58 -2.61 10.87
N GLY A 410 -19.84 -2.92 10.56
CA GLY A 410 -20.64 -2.17 9.60
C GLY A 410 -22.13 -2.43 9.78
N SER A 411 -22.95 -1.71 9.04
CA SER A 411 -24.39 -1.97 8.99
C SER A 411 -24.94 -1.81 7.57
N THR A 412 -25.64 -2.85 7.08
CA THR A 412 -26.37 -2.81 5.79
C THR A 412 -27.82 -3.25 5.96
N GLN A 413 -28.67 -2.86 5.02
CA GLN A 413 -30.05 -3.33 5.00
C GLN A 413 -30.19 -4.86 4.86
N ARG A 414 -29.28 -5.53 4.14
CA ARG A 414 -29.29 -7.01 3.96
C ARG A 414 -28.75 -7.77 5.17
N ASN A 415 -27.59 -7.38 5.69
CA ASN A 415 -26.85 -8.16 6.68
C ASN A 415 -27.14 -7.71 8.12
N GLY A 416 -27.74 -6.52 8.27
CA GLY A 416 -27.91 -5.84 9.55
C GLY A 416 -26.56 -5.36 10.08
N PHE A 417 -26.43 -5.34 11.41
CA PHE A 417 -25.12 -5.21 12.07
C PHE A 417 -24.22 -6.40 11.68
N ASP A 418 -23.02 -6.08 11.24
CA ASP A 418 -21.98 -6.98 10.74
C ASP A 418 -20.71 -6.70 11.54
N VAL A 419 -20.07 -7.73 12.09
CA VAL A 419 -18.81 -7.62 12.86
C VAL A 419 -17.87 -8.75 12.48
N SER A 420 -16.60 -8.42 12.24
CA SER A 420 -15.53 -9.37 11.89
C SER A 420 -14.35 -9.20 12.86
N VAL A 421 -13.86 -10.31 13.42
CA VAL A 421 -12.75 -10.32 14.40
C VAL A 421 -11.59 -11.17 13.86
N PRO A 422 -10.75 -10.63 12.96
CA PRO A 422 -9.62 -11.35 12.37
C PRO A 422 -8.55 -11.74 13.40
N PHE A 423 -8.11 -13.00 13.37
CA PHE A 423 -6.91 -13.51 14.05
C PHE A 423 -5.84 -13.84 13.02
N TYR A 424 -4.66 -13.23 13.17
CA TYR A 424 -3.48 -13.48 12.35
C TYR A 424 -2.54 -14.47 13.03
N TRP A 425 -2.13 -15.49 12.28
CA TRP A 425 -1.22 -16.52 12.72
C TRP A 425 0.03 -16.51 11.82
N ASN A 426 1.14 -16.01 12.35
CA ASN A 426 2.45 -16.19 11.74
C ASN A 426 2.90 -17.64 12.01
N ILE A 427 2.78 -18.51 11.00
CA ILE A 427 3.07 -19.95 11.12
C ILE A 427 4.59 -20.17 10.98
N ALA A 428 5.19 -19.54 9.98
CA ALA A 428 6.61 -19.57 9.69
C ALA A 428 7.00 -18.30 8.89
N PRO A 429 8.29 -17.98 8.71
CA PRO A 429 8.67 -16.79 7.95
C PRO A 429 8.01 -16.71 6.56
N ASN A 430 7.83 -17.82 5.87
CA ASN A 430 7.26 -17.87 4.54
C ASN A 430 5.81 -18.43 4.47
N PHE A 431 5.11 -18.54 5.62
CA PHE A 431 3.72 -19.02 5.70
C PHE A 431 2.94 -18.26 6.80
N ASP A 432 1.76 -17.74 6.47
CA ASP A 432 0.84 -17.21 7.47
C ASP A 432 -0.64 -17.47 7.15
N ASP A 433 -1.51 -17.31 8.14
CA ASP A 433 -2.94 -17.46 8.01
C ASP A 433 -3.69 -16.31 8.71
N ILE A 434 -4.88 -15.98 8.19
CA ILE A 434 -5.83 -15.05 8.81
C ILE A 434 -7.18 -15.75 8.95
N VAL A 435 -7.52 -16.16 10.17
CA VAL A 435 -8.82 -16.75 10.51
C VAL A 435 -9.73 -15.64 11.02
N THR A 436 -10.81 -15.35 10.29
CA THR A 436 -11.75 -14.27 10.61
C THR A 436 -13.15 -14.84 10.86
N PRO A 437 -13.53 -15.10 12.12
CA PRO A 437 -14.94 -15.17 12.50
C PRO A 437 -15.66 -13.86 12.18
N ARG A 438 -16.82 -13.97 11.55
CA ARG A 438 -17.73 -12.87 11.20
C ARG A 438 -19.15 -13.23 11.62
N TYR A 439 -19.87 -12.26 12.16
CA TYR A 439 -21.27 -12.39 12.56
C TYR A 439 -22.10 -11.31 11.89
N MET A 440 -23.19 -11.71 11.24
CA MET A 440 -24.16 -10.84 10.59
C MET A 440 -25.53 -11.05 11.23
N SER A 441 -26.03 -10.03 11.94
CA SER A 441 -27.26 -10.10 12.74
C SER A 441 -28.53 -10.58 12.01
N LYS A 442 -28.59 -10.49 10.67
CA LYS A 442 -29.69 -11.02 9.85
C LYS A 442 -29.44 -12.38 9.20
N ARG A 443 -28.18 -12.87 9.15
CA ARG A 443 -27.80 -14.09 8.42
C ARG A 443 -27.18 -15.17 9.30
N GLY A 444 -26.52 -14.82 10.39
CA GLY A 444 -25.79 -15.75 11.27
C GLY A 444 -24.27 -15.64 11.16
N GLU A 445 -23.60 -16.76 11.40
CA GLU A 445 -22.15 -16.86 11.57
C GLU A 445 -21.46 -17.30 10.26
N GLN A 446 -20.31 -16.69 9.99
CA GLN A 446 -19.42 -17.03 8.87
C GLN A 446 -17.99 -17.15 9.41
N LEU A 447 -17.26 -18.18 8.98
CA LEU A 447 -15.82 -18.28 9.16
C LEU A 447 -15.13 -17.98 7.84
N ARG A 448 -14.14 -17.09 7.86
CA ARG A 448 -13.25 -16.83 6.73
C ARG A 448 -11.83 -17.28 7.09
N ASN A 449 -11.10 -17.75 6.09
CA ASN A 449 -9.71 -18.16 6.18
C ASN A 449 -8.95 -17.54 5.00
N LYS A 450 -7.71 -17.09 5.23
CA LYS A 450 -6.82 -16.55 4.21
C LYS A 450 -5.38 -16.96 4.52
N PHE A 451 -5.03 -18.14 4.02
CA PHE A 451 -3.69 -18.68 4.06
C PHE A 451 -2.83 -18.05 2.95
N ARG A 452 -1.59 -17.68 3.28
CA ARG A 452 -0.60 -17.14 2.35
C ARG A 452 0.69 -17.93 2.44
N TYR A 453 1.37 -18.07 1.30
CA TYR A 453 2.64 -18.79 1.22
C TYR A 453 3.60 -18.14 0.23
N LEU A 454 4.89 -18.34 0.50
CA LEU A 454 6.01 -18.06 -0.38
C LEU A 454 6.98 -19.24 -0.29
N THR A 455 7.54 -19.61 -1.42
CA THR A 455 8.60 -20.60 -1.56
C THR A 455 9.57 -20.10 -2.62
N ASP A 456 10.68 -20.81 -2.78
CA ASP A 456 11.75 -20.50 -3.72
C ASP A 456 11.23 -20.41 -5.18
N ILE A 457 10.12 -21.09 -5.49
CA ILE A 457 9.48 -21.11 -6.81
C ILE A 457 8.08 -20.47 -6.85
N SER A 458 7.34 -20.37 -5.74
CA SER A 458 5.90 -20.05 -5.75
C SER A 458 5.53 -18.98 -4.74
N ARG A 459 4.63 -18.06 -5.12
CA ARG A 459 3.95 -17.13 -4.20
C ARG A 459 2.45 -17.22 -4.39
N GLY A 460 1.69 -17.33 -3.30
CA GLY A 460 0.25 -17.51 -3.44
C GLY A 460 -0.58 -17.20 -2.20
N THR A 461 -1.89 -17.32 -2.39
CA THR A 461 -2.91 -17.08 -1.38
C THR A 461 -4.08 -18.03 -1.64
N PHE A 462 -4.45 -18.78 -0.61
CA PHE A 462 -5.67 -19.58 -0.57
C PHE A 462 -6.66 -18.88 0.37
N SER A 463 -7.86 -18.61 -0.12
CA SER A 463 -8.94 -17.98 0.66
C SER A 463 -10.17 -18.88 0.64
N ALA A 464 -10.72 -19.16 1.82
CA ALA A 464 -11.94 -19.93 1.97
C ALA A 464 -12.92 -19.21 2.89
N GLU A 465 -14.20 -19.21 2.53
CA GLU A 465 -15.27 -18.72 3.38
C GLU A 465 -16.34 -19.80 3.55
N TYR A 466 -16.84 -19.97 4.76
CA TYR A 466 -17.88 -20.95 5.09
C TYR A 466 -18.90 -20.37 6.05
N MET A 467 -20.16 -20.38 5.64
CA MET A 467 -21.34 -20.05 6.44
C MET A 467 -22.20 -21.31 6.54
N PRO A 468 -22.30 -21.97 7.71
CA PRO A 468 -23.04 -23.24 7.84
C PRO A 468 -24.53 -23.10 7.53
N ASN A 469 -25.14 -21.97 7.86
CA ASN A 469 -26.55 -21.69 7.61
C ASN A 469 -26.81 -20.17 7.50
N ASP A 470 -27.14 -19.68 6.30
CA ASP A 470 -27.63 -18.32 6.07
C ASP A 470 -29.12 -18.26 6.42
N GLN A 471 -29.47 -17.62 7.54
CA GLN A 471 -30.84 -17.54 8.08
C GLN A 471 -31.87 -16.91 7.11
N LEU A 472 -31.45 -16.17 6.08
CA LEU A 472 -32.36 -15.59 5.09
C LEU A 472 -32.70 -16.53 3.93
N VAL A 473 -31.86 -17.54 3.67
CA VAL A 473 -32.02 -18.49 2.54
C VAL A 473 -32.01 -19.96 2.96
N ASN A 474 -31.83 -20.25 4.26
CA ASN A 474 -31.86 -21.57 4.89
C ASN A 474 -30.97 -22.62 4.20
N LYS A 475 -29.73 -22.24 3.90
CA LYS A 475 -28.71 -23.13 3.31
C LYS A 475 -27.30 -22.74 3.75
N ALA A 476 -26.37 -23.69 3.65
CA ALA A 476 -24.96 -23.39 3.72
C ALA A 476 -24.51 -22.55 2.51
N ARG A 477 -23.56 -21.64 2.73
CA ARG A 477 -22.94 -20.82 1.68
C ARG A 477 -21.44 -20.81 1.86
N TYR A 478 -20.70 -20.87 0.76
CA TYR A 478 -19.25 -20.96 0.80
C TYR A 478 -18.61 -20.40 -0.47
N SER A 479 -17.34 -20.02 -0.35
CA SER A 479 -16.50 -19.63 -1.48
C SER A 479 -15.08 -20.10 -1.27
N ALA A 480 -14.39 -20.45 -2.35
CA ALA A 480 -12.96 -20.76 -2.36
C ALA A 480 -12.27 -19.97 -3.48
N SER A 481 -11.07 -19.48 -3.21
CA SER A 481 -10.19 -18.82 -4.18
C SER A 481 -8.75 -19.26 -3.94
N TRP A 482 -8.06 -19.71 -4.97
CA TRP A 482 -6.64 -20.02 -4.93
C TRP A 482 -5.92 -19.26 -6.02
N LYS A 483 -5.05 -18.34 -5.59
CA LYS A 483 -4.18 -17.56 -6.47
C LYS A 483 -2.74 -17.99 -6.25
N ASP A 484 -2.06 -18.40 -7.31
CA ASP A 484 -0.65 -18.78 -7.30
C ASP A 484 0.07 -18.11 -8.47
N GLN A 485 1.28 -17.64 -8.24
CA GLN A 485 2.24 -17.33 -9.28
C GLN A 485 3.54 -18.06 -8.97
N SER A 486 3.98 -18.91 -9.90
CA SER A 486 5.18 -19.73 -9.74
C SER A 486 6.15 -19.55 -10.90
N THR A 487 7.44 -19.42 -10.61
CA THR A 487 8.54 -19.53 -11.58
C THR A 487 9.13 -20.94 -11.47
N LEU A 488 8.65 -21.85 -12.32
CA LEU A 488 9.00 -23.28 -12.22
C LEU A 488 10.42 -23.57 -12.74
N LEU A 489 10.82 -22.87 -13.80
CA LEU A 489 12.16 -22.89 -14.41
C LEU A 489 12.44 -21.49 -14.98
N PRO A 490 13.71 -21.14 -15.29
CA PRO A 490 14.02 -19.89 -16.00
C PRO A 490 13.19 -19.75 -17.29
N GLY A 491 12.39 -18.69 -17.36
CA GLY A 491 11.46 -18.43 -18.47
C GLY A 491 10.11 -19.15 -18.39
N LEU A 492 9.96 -20.21 -17.57
CA LEU A 492 8.72 -20.98 -17.41
C LEU A 492 7.96 -20.55 -16.14
N ASN A 493 6.83 -19.86 -16.33
CA ASN A 493 5.99 -19.31 -15.28
C ASN A 493 4.59 -19.96 -15.30
N SER A 494 4.07 -20.31 -14.13
CA SER A 494 2.68 -20.72 -13.91
C SER A 494 1.91 -19.60 -13.20
N LEU A 495 0.66 -19.41 -13.58
CA LEU A 495 -0.30 -18.52 -12.93
C LEU A 495 -1.61 -19.30 -12.76
N LEU A 496 -2.05 -19.47 -11.52
CA LEU A 496 -3.35 -20.02 -11.16
C LEU A 496 -4.20 -18.91 -10.53
N ASP A 497 -5.45 -18.79 -10.96
CA ASP A 497 -6.48 -17.97 -10.31
C ASP A 497 -7.79 -18.76 -10.36
N LEU A 498 -7.91 -19.74 -9.47
CA LEU A 498 -9.04 -20.67 -9.39
C LEU A 498 -10.06 -20.14 -8.39
N ASN A 499 -11.33 -20.03 -8.78
CA ASN A 499 -12.38 -19.40 -7.99
C ASN A 499 -13.69 -20.18 -8.08
N TYR A 500 -14.36 -20.35 -6.95
CA TYR A 500 -15.63 -21.07 -6.85
C TYR A 500 -16.52 -20.48 -5.74
N VAL A 501 -17.83 -20.38 -6.01
CA VAL A 501 -18.85 -19.99 -5.04
C VAL A 501 -20.03 -20.97 -5.00
N SER A 502 -20.71 -21.04 -3.86
CA SER A 502 -21.87 -21.92 -3.65
C SER A 502 -23.11 -21.55 -4.47
N ASP A 503 -23.27 -20.27 -4.88
CA ASP A 503 -24.46 -19.83 -5.61
C ASP A 503 -24.29 -18.50 -6.38
N LYS A 504 -25.17 -18.30 -7.38
CA LYS A 504 -25.24 -17.11 -8.25
C LYS A 504 -25.63 -15.80 -7.50
N THR A 505 -25.78 -15.78 -6.17
CA THR A 505 -26.06 -14.56 -5.39
C THR A 505 -25.05 -14.29 -4.26
N TYR A 506 -23.96 -15.08 -4.17
CA TYR A 506 -23.02 -15.06 -3.04
C TYR A 506 -22.47 -13.67 -2.72
N PHE A 507 -21.80 -13.01 -3.68
CA PHE A 507 -21.17 -11.71 -3.47
C PHE A 507 -22.18 -10.57 -3.26
N ASN A 508 -23.27 -10.56 -4.03
CA ASN A 508 -24.38 -9.59 -3.89
C ASN A 508 -25.01 -9.59 -2.48
N ASP A 509 -24.97 -10.73 -1.79
CA ASP A 509 -25.53 -10.89 -0.45
C ASP A 509 -24.51 -10.72 0.68
N LEU A 510 -23.31 -11.28 0.53
CA LEU A 510 -22.34 -11.47 1.61
C LEU A 510 -21.16 -10.49 1.58
N ASN A 511 -21.05 -9.63 0.56
CA ASN A 511 -20.10 -8.53 0.58
C ASN A 511 -20.24 -7.70 1.87
N ASN A 512 -19.12 -7.13 2.34
CA ASN A 512 -19.18 -6.13 3.38
C ASN A 512 -19.78 -4.84 2.82
N ALA A 513 -20.07 -3.91 3.71
CA ALA A 513 -20.82 -2.71 3.38
C ALA A 513 -20.06 -1.80 2.36
N LEU A 514 -18.72 -1.78 2.37
CA LEU A 514 -17.87 -1.06 1.40
C LEU A 514 -17.64 -1.83 0.09
N GLY A 515 -18.00 -3.11 0.03
CA GLY A 515 -17.84 -3.94 -1.14
C GLY A 515 -18.70 -3.48 -2.33
N PHE A 516 -18.31 -3.90 -3.53
CA PHE A 516 -19.09 -3.68 -4.75
C PHE A 516 -18.89 -4.86 -5.69
N GLN A 517 -19.98 -5.44 -6.21
CA GLN A 517 -19.91 -6.45 -7.26
C GLN A 517 -20.08 -5.78 -8.62
N ASN A 518 -19.00 -5.74 -9.40
CA ASN A 518 -18.98 -5.25 -10.79
C ASN A 518 -18.91 -6.38 -11.83
N THR A 519 -18.74 -7.63 -11.41
CA THR A 519 -18.64 -8.80 -12.28
C THR A 519 -19.92 -9.65 -12.24
N SER A 520 -20.36 -10.11 -13.42
CA SER A 520 -21.42 -11.12 -13.54
C SER A 520 -20.88 -12.55 -13.70
N TYR A 521 -19.58 -12.69 -13.97
CA TYR A 521 -18.87 -13.97 -14.07
C TYR A 521 -17.67 -13.98 -13.12
N LEU A 522 -17.40 -15.16 -12.56
CA LEU A 522 -16.24 -15.48 -11.74
C LEU A 522 -15.34 -16.42 -12.56
N PRO A 523 -14.22 -15.93 -13.11
CA PRO A 523 -13.31 -16.77 -13.89
C PRO A 523 -12.48 -17.68 -12.98
N SER A 524 -12.25 -18.91 -13.45
CA SER A 524 -11.19 -19.80 -12.99
C SER A 524 -10.18 -19.96 -14.13
N THR A 525 -8.91 -19.63 -13.88
CA THR A 525 -7.85 -19.75 -14.88
C THR A 525 -6.65 -20.51 -14.33
N ALA A 526 -6.06 -21.34 -15.19
CA ALA A 526 -4.75 -21.94 -14.98
C ALA A 526 -3.92 -21.71 -16.23
N LEU A 527 -2.74 -21.11 -16.12
CA LEU A 527 -1.91 -20.70 -17.25
C LEU A 527 -0.46 -21.10 -16.99
N LEU A 528 0.12 -21.89 -17.88
CA LEU A 528 1.55 -22.13 -17.98
C LEU A 528 2.08 -21.31 -19.16
N SER A 529 3.18 -20.58 -18.97
CA SER A 529 3.79 -19.75 -20.01
C SER A 529 5.31 -19.87 -20.00
N TYR A 530 5.90 -20.07 -21.18
CA TYR A 530 7.34 -20.07 -21.40
C TYR A 530 7.70 -18.89 -22.31
N GLY A 531 8.66 -18.07 -21.89
CA GLY A 531 9.26 -17.01 -22.69
C GLY A 531 10.77 -17.11 -22.68
N GLY A 532 11.40 -17.07 -23.86
CA GLY A 532 12.84 -17.14 -24.01
C GLY A 532 13.32 -16.70 -25.39
N ALA A 533 14.64 -16.73 -25.61
CA ALA A 533 15.24 -16.47 -26.91
C ALA A 533 16.30 -17.52 -27.24
N VAL A 534 16.34 -17.96 -28.50
CA VAL A 534 17.30 -18.94 -29.02
C VAL A 534 17.88 -18.38 -30.33
N ALA A 535 19.20 -18.15 -30.37
CA ALA A 535 19.91 -17.60 -31.54
C ALA A 535 19.21 -16.36 -32.16
N GLY A 536 18.94 -15.34 -31.34
CA GLY A 536 18.24 -14.11 -31.76
C GLY A 536 16.73 -14.25 -32.02
N THR A 537 16.18 -15.47 -32.00
CA THR A 537 14.76 -15.74 -32.19
C THR A 537 14.04 -15.72 -30.85
N ALA A 538 13.08 -14.81 -30.67
CA ALA A 538 12.18 -14.81 -29.53
C ALA A 538 11.11 -15.91 -29.67
N LEU A 539 10.90 -16.67 -28.60
CA LEU A 539 9.94 -17.76 -28.50
C LEU A 539 9.01 -17.52 -27.31
N GLY A 540 7.70 -17.62 -27.56
CA GLY A 540 6.67 -17.58 -26.53
C GLY A 540 5.72 -18.76 -26.68
N LEU A 541 5.55 -19.57 -25.64
CA LEU A 541 4.53 -20.61 -25.56
C LEU A 541 3.62 -20.29 -24.37
N SER A 542 2.31 -20.40 -24.52
CA SER A 542 1.39 -20.43 -23.39
C SER A 542 0.36 -21.54 -23.54
N VAL A 543 0.02 -22.19 -22.45
CA VAL A 543 -0.97 -23.26 -22.36
C VAL A 543 -1.88 -22.91 -21.19
N GLY A 544 -3.16 -22.69 -21.44
CA GLY A 544 -4.12 -22.26 -20.44
C GLY A 544 -5.42 -23.06 -20.45
N ALA A 545 -6.05 -23.12 -19.29
CA ALA A 545 -7.42 -23.57 -19.08
C ALA A 545 -8.23 -22.40 -18.52
N TYR A 546 -9.40 -22.14 -19.09
CA TYR A 546 -10.30 -21.07 -18.66
C TYR A 546 -11.70 -21.64 -18.48
N HIS A 547 -12.27 -21.42 -17.29
CA HIS A 547 -13.64 -21.78 -16.94
C HIS A 547 -14.35 -20.58 -16.31
N TYR A 548 -15.67 -20.49 -16.47
CA TYR A 548 -16.47 -19.38 -15.95
C TYR A 548 -17.66 -19.88 -15.11
N GLN A 549 -17.83 -19.32 -13.91
CA GLN A 549 -19.02 -19.51 -13.10
C GLN A 549 -19.86 -18.22 -13.10
N SER A 550 -21.18 -18.30 -13.34
CA SER A 550 -22.04 -17.12 -13.18
C SER A 550 -22.19 -16.75 -11.70
N VAL A 551 -22.07 -15.45 -11.41
CA VAL A 551 -22.37 -14.82 -10.11
C VAL A 551 -23.56 -13.86 -10.22
N ASP A 552 -24.42 -14.11 -11.22
CA ASP A 552 -25.65 -13.38 -11.48
C ASP A 552 -26.81 -14.34 -11.82
N LYS A 553 -27.85 -14.32 -10.99
CA LYS A 553 -29.02 -15.20 -11.14
C LYS A 553 -29.83 -14.95 -12.41
N THR A 554 -29.68 -13.82 -13.09
CA THR A 554 -30.43 -13.52 -14.32
C THR A 554 -29.80 -14.12 -15.58
N ILE A 555 -28.61 -14.71 -15.47
CA ILE A 555 -27.89 -15.31 -16.60
C ILE A 555 -28.25 -16.81 -16.70
N PRO A 556 -28.96 -17.24 -17.75
CA PRO A 556 -29.24 -18.65 -18.02
C PRO A 556 -27.97 -19.36 -18.51
N ASP A 557 -27.95 -20.69 -18.38
CA ASP A 557 -26.72 -21.46 -18.62
C ASP A 557 -26.33 -21.45 -20.12
N ALA A 558 -27.30 -21.38 -21.04
CA ALA A 558 -27.08 -21.16 -22.48
C ALA A 558 -26.50 -19.77 -22.86
N ALA A 559 -26.38 -18.84 -21.90
CA ALA A 559 -25.72 -17.54 -22.08
C ALA A 559 -24.35 -17.46 -21.39
N MET A 560 -23.82 -18.60 -20.91
CA MET A 560 -22.49 -18.68 -20.33
C MET A 560 -21.40 -18.49 -21.40
N PRO A 561 -20.23 -17.93 -21.05
CA PRO A 561 -19.05 -18.00 -21.90
C PRO A 561 -18.61 -19.45 -22.12
N TYR A 562 -18.00 -19.75 -23.27
CA TYR A 562 -17.34 -21.03 -23.51
C TYR A 562 -16.18 -21.25 -22.55
N ASP A 563 -16.04 -22.48 -22.07
CA ASP A 563 -14.81 -22.96 -21.44
C ASP A 563 -13.74 -23.17 -22.53
N MET A 564 -12.50 -22.79 -22.25
CA MET A 564 -11.36 -22.96 -23.18
C MET A 564 -10.37 -23.96 -22.58
N LEU A 565 -10.43 -25.21 -23.02
CA LEU A 565 -9.84 -26.38 -22.36
C LEU A 565 -9.15 -27.35 -23.34
N PRO A 566 -7.88 -27.10 -23.76
CA PRO A 566 -7.03 -25.96 -23.44
C PRO A 566 -7.09 -24.87 -24.51
N ARG A 567 -6.48 -23.72 -24.20
CA ARG A 567 -5.99 -22.72 -25.16
C ARG A 567 -4.47 -22.72 -25.15
N VAL A 568 -3.86 -22.97 -26.30
CA VAL A 568 -2.41 -23.00 -26.53
C VAL A 568 -2.05 -21.89 -27.49
N ASN A 569 -1.14 -20.98 -27.12
CA ASN A 569 -0.55 -20.01 -28.04
C ASN A 569 0.92 -20.32 -28.24
N PHE A 570 1.41 -20.31 -29.47
CA PHE A 570 2.83 -20.45 -29.78
C PHE A 570 3.24 -19.35 -30.75
N ASN A 571 4.08 -18.43 -30.26
CA ASN A 571 4.51 -17.23 -30.97
C ASN A 571 6.02 -17.29 -31.20
N VAL A 572 6.44 -16.97 -32.41
CA VAL A 572 7.85 -16.89 -32.81
C VAL A 572 8.09 -15.52 -33.43
N ALA A 573 9.20 -14.86 -33.10
CA ALA A 573 9.62 -13.63 -33.77
C ALA A 573 11.14 -13.59 -33.95
N HIS A 574 11.59 -13.15 -35.13
CA HIS A 574 13.01 -12.98 -35.47
C HIS A 574 13.20 -11.67 -36.22
N ALA A 575 14.09 -10.81 -35.72
CA ALA A 575 14.56 -9.63 -36.41
C ALA A 575 15.99 -9.90 -36.89
N PHE A 576 16.26 -9.64 -38.17
CA PHE A 576 17.57 -9.90 -38.76
C PHE A 576 18.53 -8.76 -38.48
N GLU A 577 19.71 -9.06 -37.92
CA GLU A 577 20.75 -8.04 -37.73
C GLU A 577 21.19 -7.45 -39.09
N GLY A 578 21.25 -6.13 -39.19
CA GLY A 578 21.65 -5.42 -40.40
C GLY A 578 20.61 -5.34 -41.53
N LEU A 579 19.43 -5.95 -41.38
CA LEU A 579 18.32 -5.81 -42.34
C LEU A 579 17.05 -5.32 -41.63
N PRO A 580 16.32 -4.33 -42.18
CA PRO A 580 15.03 -3.90 -41.65
C PRO A 580 13.93 -4.90 -42.03
N VAL A 581 14.06 -6.13 -41.53
CA VAL A 581 13.19 -7.28 -41.82
C VAL A 581 12.86 -7.97 -40.51
N THR A 582 11.57 -8.16 -40.25
CA THR A 582 11.08 -8.96 -39.13
C THR A 582 10.15 -10.05 -39.64
N LEU A 583 10.44 -11.29 -39.25
CA LEU A 583 9.53 -12.42 -39.40
C LEU A 583 8.87 -12.69 -38.05
N ALA A 584 7.56 -12.85 -38.05
CA ALA A 584 6.82 -13.29 -36.87
C ALA A 584 5.75 -14.31 -37.25
N MET A 585 5.42 -15.23 -36.36
CA MET A 585 4.40 -16.25 -36.57
C MET A 585 3.59 -16.42 -35.29
N ASN A 586 2.33 -16.00 -35.34
CA ASN A 586 1.39 -16.12 -34.22
C ASN A 586 0.52 -17.35 -34.45
N ASN A 587 0.56 -18.32 -33.53
CA ASN A 587 -0.20 -19.55 -33.64
C ASN A 587 -1.07 -19.75 -32.40
N GLU A 588 -2.28 -20.27 -32.58
CA GLU A 588 -3.20 -20.62 -31.51
C GLU A 588 -3.87 -21.97 -31.81
N PHE A 589 -4.01 -22.81 -30.79
CA PHE A 589 -4.95 -23.92 -30.76
C PHE A 589 -5.89 -23.76 -29.56
N THR A 590 -7.20 -23.75 -29.76
CA THR A 590 -8.18 -23.63 -28.68
C THR A 590 -9.28 -24.66 -28.83
N HIS A 591 -9.55 -25.42 -27.77
CA HIS A 591 -10.79 -26.21 -27.66
C HIS A 591 -11.83 -25.43 -26.86
N PHE A 592 -12.94 -25.09 -27.51
CA PHE A 592 -14.12 -24.47 -26.93
C PHE A 592 -15.14 -25.53 -26.54
N TYR A 593 -15.54 -25.51 -25.27
CA TYR A 593 -16.52 -26.41 -24.68
C TYR A 593 -17.69 -25.63 -24.04
N HIS A 594 -18.90 -26.13 -24.26
CA HIS A 594 -20.15 -25.67 -23.67
C HIS A 594 -21.13 -26.85 -23.61
N THR A 595 -22.06 -26.84 -22.66
CA THR A 595 -23.08 -27.90 -22.52
C THR A 595 -24.19 -27.76 -23.57
N ASP A 596 -24.71 -26.54 -23.69
CA ASP A 596 -25.94 -26.24 -24.45
C ASP A 596 -25.69 -25.75 -25.89
N LEU A 597 -24.43 -25.58 -26.30
CA LEU A 597 -24.02 -24.97 -27.58
C LEU A 597 -23.08 -25.89 -28.37
N VAL A 598 -22.75 -25.48 -29.59
CA VAL A 598 -21.83 -26.21 -30.49
C VAL A 598 -20.39 -26.16 -29.95
N ASN A 599 -19.72 -27.30 -29.89
CA ASN A 599 -18.34 -27.40 -29.42
C ASN A 599 -17.36 -27.33 -30.58
N GLY A 600 -16.20 -26.72 -30.35
CA GLY A 600 -15.23 -26.42 -31.41
C GLY A 600 -13.79 -26.67 -31.02
N GLN A 601 -12.97 -27.08 -31.98
CA GLN A 601 -11.51 -27.00 -31.91
C GLN A 601 -11.03 -26.09 -33.03
N ARG A 602 -10.35 -25.00 -32.67
CA ARG A 602 -9.80 -24.00 -33.59
C ARG A 602 -8.28 -24.12 -33.62
N ILE A 603 -7.69 -24.30 -34.80
CA ILE A 603 -6.27 -24.03 -35.06
C ILE A 603 -6.20 -22.73 -35.87
N ASN A 604 -5.33 -21.80 -35.47
CA ASN A 604 -5.03 -20.58 -36.19
C ASN A 604 -3.51 -20.42 -36.34
N ILE A 605 -3.04 -20.16 -37.55
CA ILE A 605 -1.63 -20.00 -37.90
C ILE A 605 -1.50 -18.72 -38.71
N ALA A 606 -0.70 -17.76 -38.24
CA ALA A 606 -0.53 -16.45 -38.86
C ALA A 606 0.95 -16.04 -38.96
N PRO A 607 1.73 -16.61 -39.90
CA PRO A 607 3.01 -16.07 -40.32
C PRO A 607 2.87 -14.68 -40.95
N SER A 608 3.79 -13.79 -40.62
CA SER A 608 3.87 -12.42 -41.10
C SER A 608 5.32 -11.99 -41.36
N LEU A 609 5.47 -11.13 -42.36
CA LEU A 609 6.71 -10.46 -42.75
C LEU A 609 6.45 -8.96 -42.73
N SER A 610 7.29 -8.20 -42.02
CA SER A 610 7.23 -6.74 -41.97
C SER A 610 8.59 -6.10 -42.23
N LEU A 611 8.57 -4.90 -42.81
CA LEU A 611 9.77 -4.10 -43.09
C LEU A 611 9.73 -2.79 -42.27
N PRO A 612 10.18 -2.78 -41.01
CA PRO A 612 10.16 -1.56 -40.20
C PRO A 612 11.19 -0.54 -40.70
N LEU A 613 10.76 0.46 -41.47
CA LEU A 613 11.58 1.60 -41.88
C LEU A 613 11.29 2.77 -40.94
N GLU A 614 12.16 2.96 -39.94
CA GLU A 614 11.96 3.93 -38.86
C GLU A 614 13.09 4.97 -38.82
N SER A 615 12.73 6.20 -38.44
CA SER A 615 13.62 7.33 -38.26
C SER A 615 13.08 8.27 -37.19
N SER A 616 13.87 9.24 -36.71
CA SER A 616 13.37 10.27 -35.77
C SER A 616 12.21 11.09 -36.35
N ALA A 617 12.22 11.34 -37.67
CA ALA A 617 11.20 12.13 -38.36
C ALA A 617 9.89 11.36 -38.67
N GLY A 618 9.87 10.04 -38.52
CA GLY A 618 8.70 9.22 -38.87
C GLY A 618 9.03 7.76 -39.20
N TYR A 619 7.98 7.00 -39.46
CA TYR A 619 8.03 5.55 -39.73
C TYR A 619 7.19 5.17 -40.95
N PHE A 620 7.58 4.09 -41.62
CA PHE A 620 6.83 3.42 -42.68
C PHE A 620 7.03 1.91 -42.57
N ILE A 621 5.97 1.19 -42.20
CA ILE A 621 6.01 -0.23 -41.83
C ILE A 621 4.96 -0.99 -42.66
N PRO A 622 5.30 -1.43 -43.89
CA PRO A 622 4.50 -2.41 -44.61
C PRO A 622 4.65 -3.80 -43.97
N LYS A 623 3.54 -4.52 -43.91
CA LYS A 623 3.43 -5.87 -43.34
C LYS A 623 2.47 -6.70 -44.18
N ILE A 624 2.84 -7.96 -44.40
CA ILE A 624 1.99 -8.98 -45.00
C ILE A 624 1.85 -10.16 -44.03
N THR A 625 0.64 -10.68 -43.86
CA THR A 625 0.33 -11.83 -42.99
C THR A 625 -0.52 -12.83 -43.77
N GLY A 626 -0.14 -14.11 -43.72
CA GLY A 626 -0.93 -15.20 -44.31
C GLY A 626 -1.66 -15.97 -43.21
N GLN A 627 -2.89 -15.57 -42.87
CA GLN A 627 -3.64 -16.21 -41.79
C GLN A 627 -4.44 -17.42 -42.29
N TYR A 628 -4.18 -18.59 -41.71
CA TYR A 628 -4.95 -19.82 -41.89
C TYR A 628 -5.68 -20.17 -40.58
N THR A 629 -6.96 -20.50 -40.66
CA THR A 629 -7.78 -20.92 -39.52
C THR A 629 -8.58 -22.16 -39.89
N GLN A 630 -8.50 -23.21 -39.09
CA GLN A 630 -9.21 -24.48 -39.25
C GLN A 630 -10.10 -24.72 -38.03
N TYR A 631 -11.36 -25.10 -38.26
CA TYR A 631 -12.31 -25.50 -37.24
C TYR A 631 -12.69 -26.97 -37.41
N GLN A 632 -12.73 -27.72 -36.32
CA GLN A 632 -13.45 -28.98 -36.21
C GLN A 632 -14.60 -28.77 -35.22
N LEU A 633 -15.82 -29.08 -35.64
CA LEU A 633 -17.06 -28.78 -34.92
C LEU A 633 -17.78 -30.07 -34.53
N SER A 634 -18.36 -30.08 -33.33
CA SER A 634 -19.14 -31.18 -32.76
C SER A 634 -20.33 -30.62 -31.98
N ASN A 635 -21.34 -31.45 -31.69
CA ASN A 635 -22.57 -31.02 -31.02
C ASN A 635 -23.32 -29.90 -31.77
N GLN A 636 -23.37 -29.97 -33.10
CA GLN A 636 -24.09 -29.01 -33.94
C GLN A 636 -25.59 -29.02 -33.60
N THR A 637 -26.11 -27.87 -33.17
CA THR A 637 -27.53 -27.69 -32.80
C THR A 637 -28.46 -27.53 -34.01
N LEU A 638 -27.91 -27.39 -35.22
CA LEU A 638 -28.64 -27.21 -36.48
C LEU A 638 -28.23 -28.28 -37.49
N ALA A 639 -29.22 -28.98 -38.05
CA ALA A 639 -28.99 -30.01 -39.06
C ALA A 639 -28.38 -29.41 -40.36
N GLY A 640 -27.44 -30.13 -40.97
CA GLY A 640 -26.78 -29.72 -42.21
C GLY A 640 -25.59 -28.77 -42.06
N GLN A 641 -25.24 -28.34 -40.84
CA GLN A 641 -24.02 -27.57 -40.60
C GLN A 641 -22.75 -28.43 -40.81
N PRO A 642 -21.68 -27.90 -41.43
CA PRO A 642 -20.46 -28.65 -41.66
C PRO A 642 -19.72 -28.95 -40.35
N SER A 643 -19.13 -30.15 -40.25
CA SER A 643 -18.28 -30.54 -39.12
C SER A 643 -16.84 -30.02 -39.22
N THR A 644 -16.44 -29.49 -40.37
CA THR A 644 -15.09 -28.94 -40.61
C THR A 644 -15.20 -27.69 -41.47
N ILE A 645 -14.54 -26.60 -41.06
CA ILE A 645 -14.52 -25.33 -41.79
C ILE A 645 -13.09 -24.80 -41.87
N SER A 646 -12.69 -24.28 -43.03
CA SER A 646 -11.36 -23.70 -43.24
C SER A 646 -11.44 -22.26 -43.78
N ARG A 647 -10.58 -21.39 -43.27
CA ARG A 647 -10.45 -19.99 -43.68
C ARG A 647 -8.98 -19.70 -43.94
N THR A 648 -8.72 -18.98 -45.03
CA THR A 648 -7.38 -18.51 -45.42
C THR A 648 -7.56 -17.08 -45.87
N LEU A 649 -6.79 -16.16 -45.31
CA LEU A 649 -6.86 -14.73 -45.58
C LEU A 649 -5.43 -14.16 -45.70
N PRO A 650 -5.05 -13.61 -46.87
CA PRO A 650 -3.95 -12.67 -46.92
C PRO A 650 -4.40 -11.35 -46.29
N ILE A 651 -3.60 -10.83 -45.36
CA ILE A 651 -3.80 -9.53 -44.72
C ILE A 651 -2.59 -8.68 -45.10
N PHE A 652 -2.84 -7.54 -45.73
CA PHE A 652 -1.82 -6.55 -46.04
C PHE A 652 -2.12 -5.27 -45.26
N SER A 653 -1.13 -4.78 -44.52
CA SER A 653 -1.24 -3.56 -43.73
C SER A 653 -0.01 -2.67 -43.94
N VAL A 654 -0.21 -1.36 -43.91
CA VAL A 654 0.87 -0.37 -43.98
C VAL A 654 0.62 0.67 -42.91
N SER A 655 1.49 0.71 -41.91
CA SER A 655 1.48 1.74 -40.87
C SER A 655 2.49 2.83 -41.22
N SER A 656 2.06 4.09 -41.24
CA SER A 656 2.93 5.22 -41.54
C SER A 656 2.61 6.42 -40.64
N GLY A 657 3.63 7.17 -40.26
CA GLY A 657 3.48 8.38 -39.46
C GLY A 657 4.69 9.29 -39.56
N MET A 658 4.49 10.57 -39.32
CA MET A 658 5.55 11.58 -39.28
C MET A 658 5.49 12.33 -37.95
N ASN A 659 6.64 12.84 -37.50
CA ASN A 659 6.76 13.66 -36.31
C ASN A 659 7.24 15.06 -36.75
N PHE A 660 6.39 16.07 -36.58
CA PHE A 660 6.77 17.47 -36.78
C PHE A 660 6.86 18.16 -35.43
N GLU A 661 7.94 18.92 -35.22
CA GLU A 661 8.18 19.67 -33.99
C GLU A 661 8.42 21.15 -34.32
N LYS A 662 7.88 22.04 -33.48
CA LYS A 662 8.07 23.48 -33.62
C LYS A 662 8.02 24.19 -32.27
N ASP A 663 9.05 24.97 -31.97
CA ASP A 663 9.00 25.95 -30.89
C ASP A 663 8.00 27.08 -31.22
N LEU A 664 7.10 27.33 -30.27
CA LEU A 664 6.16 28.44 -30.28
C LEU A 664 6.36 29.30 -29.02
N ASN A 665 6.30 30.62 -29.18
CA ASN A 665 6.21 31.54 -28.05
C ASN A 665 4.80 32.14 -28.05
N PHE A 666 4.03 31.90 -26.99
CA PHE A 666 2.66 32.37 -26.85
C PHE A 666 2.40 32.79 -25.40
N GLY A 667 1.81 33.97 -25.19
CA GLY A 667 1.52 34.49 -23.86
C GLY A 667 2.75 34.71 -22.96
N GLY A 668 3.95 34.84 -23.55
CA GLY A 668 5.21 34.95 -22.80
C GLY A 668 5.79 33.61 -22.31
N SER A 669 5.19 32.48 -22.68
CA SER A 669 5.69 31.14 -22.39
C SER A 669 6.15 30.44 -23.67
N GLN A 670 7.24 29.67 -23.57
CA GLN A 670 7.75 28.84 -24.67
C GLN A 670 7.10 27.45 -24.59
N TYR A 671 6.57 27.01 -25.72
CA TYR A 671 5.94 25.70 -25.90
C TYR A 671 6.58 24.96 -27.07
N LEU A 672 6.89 23.67 -26.86
CA LEU A 672 7.11 22.73 -27.94
C LEU A 672 5.75 22.26 -28.47
N HIS A 673 5.45 22.55 -29.74
CA HIS A 673 4.30 22.01 -30.45
C HIS A 673 4.74 20.78 -31.24
N THR A 674 4.19 19.60 -30.93
CA THR A 674 4.32 18.41 -31.79
C THR A 674 3.04 18.21 -32.61
N LEU A 675 3.22 17.81 -33.87
CA LEU A 675 2.15 17.40 -34.78
C LEU A 675 2.54 16.05 -35.40
N GLU A 676 1.72 15.04 -35.13
CA GLU A 676 1.98 13.64 -35.44
C GLU A 676 0.86 13.08 -36.34
N PRO A 677 0.86 13.39 -37.65
CA PRO A 677 -0.07 12.78 -38.60
C PRO A 677 0.30 11.31 -38.83
N GLN A 678 -0.72 10.47 -38.90
CA GLN A 678 -0.61 9.01 -39.04
C GLN A 678 -1.61 8.51 -40.09
N ALA A 679 -1.16 7.57 -40.91
CA ALA A 679 -1.96 6.89 -41.92
C ALA A 679 -1.78 5.37 -41.80
N PHE A 680 -2.88 4.63 -41.76
CA PHE A 680 -2.85 3.17 -41.71
C PHE A 680 -3.77 2.57 -42.77
N TYR A 681 -3.18 1.98 -43.80
CA TYR A 681 -3.89 1.25 -44.84
C TYR A 681 -4.03 -0.22 -44.46
N LEU A 682 -5.20 -0.80 -44.72
CA LEU A 682 -5.50 -2.20 -44.44
C LEU A 682 -6.33 -2.81 -45.57
N TYR A 683 -5.85 -3.94 -46.09
CA TYR A 683 -6.53 -4.78 -47.07
C TYR A 683 -6.65 -6.24 -46.58
N ILE A 684 -7.89 -6.73 -46.55
CA ILE A 684 -8.27 -8.11 -46.26
C ILE A 684 -9.43 -8.48 -47.21
N PRO A 685 -9.29 -9.50 -48.07
CA PRO A 685 -10.30 -9.82 -49.08
C PRO A 685 -11.58 -10.37 -48.44
N ARG A 686 -12.72 -10.11 -49.09
CA ARG A 686 -14.03 -10.66 -48.70
C ARG A 686 -14.01 -12.19 -48.73
N LYS A 687 -14.38 -12.80 -47.61
CA LYS A 687 -14.61 -14.25 -47.48
C LYS A 687 -15.78 -14.48 -46.53
N ASP A 688 -16.76 -15.28 -46.97
CA ASP A 688 -17.90 -15.65 -46.15
C ASP A 688 -17.45 -16.43 -44.91
N GLN A 689 -18.04 -16.07 -43.78
CA GLN A 689 -17.77 -16.57 -42.42
C GLN A 689 -19.09 -16.83 -41.66
N SER A 690 -20.23 -16.77 -42.35
CA SER A 690 -21.58 -16.97 -41.79
C SER A 690 -21.76 -18.35 -41.14
N ASN A 691 -21.08 -19.37 -41.68
CA ASN A 691 -21.09 -20.74 -41.18
C ASN A 691 -20.15 -20.99 -39.98
N ILE A 692 -19.26 -20.05 -39.62
CA ILE A 692 -18.35 -20.19 -38.48
C ILE A 692 -19.11 -19.79 -37.20
N PRO A 693 -19.26 -20.66 -36.18
CA PRO A 693 -19.83 -20.27 -34.90
C PRO A 693 -19.05 -19.14 -34.21
N VAL A 694 -19.65 -18.50 -33.21
CA VAL A 694 -18.98 -17.49 -32.37
C VAL A 694 -18.61 -18.15 -31.04
N PHE A 695 -17.32 -18.13 -30.70
CA PHE A 695 -16.77 -18.74 -29.48
C PHE A 695 -16.16 -17.69 -28.54
N ASP A 696 -15.15 -16.96 -29.01
CA ASP A 696 -14.40 -15.95 -28.22
C ASP A 696 -14.45 -14.54 -28.83
N THR A 697 -15.37 -14.35 -29.78
CA THR A 697 -15.42 -13.19 -30.67
C THR A 697 -16.46 -12.16 -30.23
N ALA A 698 -16.02 -10.91 -30.07
CA ALA A 698 -16.87 -9.75 -29.80
C ALA A 698 -16.30 -8.50 -30.51
N LEU A 699 -17.14 -7.48 -30.78
CA LEU A 699 -16.65 -6.21 -31.31
C LEU A 699 -15.84 -5.45 -30.25
N TYR A 700 -14.68 -4.90 -30.64
CA TYR A 700 -13.96 -3.97 -29.77
C TYR A 700 -14.72 -2.65 -29.60
N ASP A 701 -14.65 -2.09 -28.39
CA ASP A 701 -15.05 -0.70 -28.16
C ASP A 701 -14.09 0.24 -28.91
N THR A 702 -14.61 1.00 -29.88
CA THR A 702 -13.84 1.99 -30.64
C THR A 702 -13.24 3.05 -29.71
N ASN A 703 -12.00 3.47 -29.97
CA ASN A 703 -11.30 4.62 -29.39
C ASN A 703 -10.20 5.07 -30.39
N PHE A 704 -9.44 6.13 -30.10
CA PHE A 704 -8.44 6.63 -31.05
C PHE A 704 -7.43 5.55 -31.48
N TYR A 705 -6.91 4.78 -30.53
CA TYR A 705 -5.91 3.73 -30.79
C TYR A 705 -6.50 2.48 -31.45
N SER A 706 -7.81 2.22 -31.34
CA SER A 706 -8.43 1.05 -31.97
C SER A 706 -8.53 1.17 -33.49
N LEU A 707 -8.46 2.38 -34.04
CA LEU A 707 -8.61 2.63 -35.48
C LEU A 707 -7.49 1.95 -36.30
N PHE A 708 -6.32 1.77 -35.70
CA PHE A 708 -5.12 1.17 -36.31
C PHE A 708 -5.05 -0.37 -36.19
N ARG A 709 -6.15 -1.04 -35.81
CA ARG A 709 -6.18 -2.50 -35.66
C ARG A 709 -6.44 -3.20 -36.99
N GLU A 710 -5.69 -4.27 -37.24
CA GLU A 710 -5.93 -5.18 -38.39
C GLU A 710 -7.27 -5.92 -38.30
N ASN A 711 -7.85 -6.08 -37.10
CA ASN A 711 -9.18 -6.63 -36.91
C ASN A 711 -10.00 -5.80 -35.90
N ARG A 712 -11.28 -5.54 -36.22
CA ARG A 712 -12.25 -4.87 -35.34
C ARG A 712 -12.89 -5.78 -34.30
N PHE A 713 -12.77 -7.09 -34.48
CA PHE A 713 -13.23 -8.09 -33.54
C PHE A 713 -12.09 -8.57 -32.63
N ALA A 714 -12.41 -8.83 -31.37
CA ALA A 714 -11.64 -9.73 -30.51
C ALA A 714 -11.79 -11.18 -30.99
N GLY A 715 -10.90 -12.06 -30.54
CA GLY A 715 -10.94 -13.47 -30.89
C GLY A 715 -10.54 -13.78 -32.34
N GLY A 716 -10.88 -14.98 -32.80
CA GLY A 716 -10.50 -15.50 -34.12
C GLY A 716 -11.66 -15.87 -35.04
N ASP A 717 -12.92 -15.83 -34.58
CA ASP A 717 -14.06 -16.39 -35.33
C ASP A 717 -14.57 -15.44 -36.41
N ARG A 718 -14.34 -14.13 -36.25
CA ARG A 718 -14.60 -13.11 -37.28
C ARG A 718 -13.33 -12.31 -37.54
N ILE A 719 -12.85 -12.37 -38.78
CA ILE A 719 -11.83 -11.45 -39.30
C ILE A 719 -12.52 -10.56 -40.32
N GLN A 720 -12.48 -9.24 -40.10
CA GLN A 720 -13.12 -8.27 -40.99
C GLN A 720 -12.62 -8.37 -42.43
N ASP A 721 -13.53 -8.21 -43.39
CA ASP A 721 -13.17 -7.83 -44.75
C ASP A 721 -12.86 -6.32 -44.78
N ALA A 722 -11.69 -5.96 -45.27
CA ALA A 722 -11.18 -4.59 -45.22
C ALA A 722 -10.61 -4.16 -46.58
N ASN A 723 -10.95 -2.93 -46.98
CA ASN A 723 -10.18 -2.15 -47.93
C ASN A 723 -10.37 -0.72 -47.47
N GLN A 724 -9.45 -0.23 -46.64
CA GLN A 724 -9.68 0.97 -45.85
C GLN A 724 -8.39 1.73 -45.60
N ILE A 725 -8.51 3.05 -45.44
CA ILE A 725 -7.43 3.89 -44.92
C ILE A 725 -7.91 4.60 -43.65
N THR A 726 -7.12 4.49 -42.60
CA THR A 726 -7.27 5.26 -41.38
C THR A 726 -6.42 6.51 -41.52
N LEU A 727 -7.02 7.68 -41.32
CA LEU A 727 -6.32 8.96 -41.24
C LEU A 727 -6.51 9.52 -39.85
N ALA A 728 -5.40 9.88 -39.21
CA ALA A 728 -5.40 10.39 -37.86
C ALA A 728 -4.29 11.42 -37.66
N THR A 729 -4.43 12.26 -36.64
CA THR A 729 -3.37 13.16 -36.20
C THR A 729 -3.43 13.34 -34.69
N VAL A 730 -2.27 13.46 -34.06
CA VAL A 730 -2.15 13.94 -32.68
C VAL A 730 -1.40 15.27 -32.69
N SER A 731 -1.87 16.24 -31.92
CA SER A 731 -1.23 17.54 -31.74
C SER A 731 -1.03 17.79 -30.25
N ARG A 732 0.20 18.06 -29.81
CA ARG A 732 0.53 18.32 -28.40
C ARG A 732 1.19 19.68 -28.24
N PHE A 733 0.81 20.42 -27.22
CA PHE A 733 1.52 21.59 -26.73
C PHE A 733 2.14 21.19 -25.39
N ILE A 734 3.46 21.34 -25.29
CA ILE A 734 4.25 20.99 -24.10
C ILE A 734 4.99 22.25 -23.67
N ASP A 735 4.79 22.72 -22.44
CA ASP A 735 5.50 23.86 -21.89
C ASP A 735 6.99 23.52 -21.68
N SER A 736 7.88 24.24 -22.36
CA SER A 736 9.30 23.89 -22.43
C SER A 736 10.05 24.08 -21.10
N ASN A 737 9.48 24.84 -20.15
CA ASN A 737 10.09 25.11 -18.84
C ASN A 737 9.63 24.13 -17.75
N THR A 738 8.39 23.66 -17.84
CA THR A 738 7.73 22.86 -16.80
C THR A 738 7.43 21.43 -17.21
N GLY A 739 7.50 21.11 -18.51
CA GLY A 739 7.14 19.81 -19.07
C GLY A 739 5.64 19.48 -19.01
N LEU A 740 4.80 20.45 -18.64
CA LEU A 740 3.34 20.27 -18.60
C LEU A 740 2.77 20.21 -20.02
N GLU A 741 1.80 19.33 -20.26
CA GLU A 741 1.05 19.24 -21.52
C GLU A 741 -0.32 19.95 -21.33
N PRO A 742 -0.44 21.28 -21.52
CA PRO A 742 -1.71 22.00 -21.37
C PRO A 742 -2.78 21.60 -22.37
N LEU A 743 -2.39 21.08 -23.53
CA LEU A 743 -3.31 20.65 -24.60
C LEU A 743 -2.70 19.54 -25.45
N LYS A 744 -3.40 18.41 -25.50
CA LYS A 744 -3.26 17.32 -26.46
C LYS A 744 -4.59 17.10 -27.16
N VAL A 745 -4.57 17.02 -28.48
CA VAL A 745 -5.73 16.74 -29.34
C VAL A 745 -5.40 15.54 -30.21
N SER A 746 -6.28 14.54 -30.23
CA SER A 746 -6.14 13.33 -31.06
C SER A 746 -7.41 13.19 -31.90
N LEU A 747 -7.30 13.25 -33.23
CA LEU A 747 -8.43 13.19 -34.16
C LEU A 747 -8.19 12.04 -35.14
N GLY A 748 -9.19 11.18 -35.38
CA GLY A 748 -9.02 10.05 -36.29
C GLY A 748 -10.33 9.50 -36.86
N GLN A 749 -10.26 9.02 -38.11
CA GLN A 749 -11.37 8.39 -38.82
C GLN A 749 -10.85 7.34 -39.81
N ILE A 750 -11.65 6.30 -40.06
CA ILE A 750 -11.43 5.32 -41.12
C ILE A 750 -12.31 5.69 -42.31
N MET A 751 -11.73 5.68 -43.50
CA MET A 751 -12.44 5.75 -44.78
C MET A 751 -12.47 4.33 -45.38
N TYR A 752 -13.65 3.86 -45.75
CA TYR A 752 -13.86 2.51 -46.30
C TYR A 752 -14.09 2.60 -47.81
N PHE A 753 -13.34 1.78 -48.56
CA PHE A 753 -13.46 1.65 -50.02
C PHE A 753 -14.34 0.44 -50.44
N GLN A 754 -14.86 -0.31 -49.47
CA GLN A 754 -15.79 -1.42 -49.67
C GLN A 754 -16.72 -1.57 -48.46
N ASP A 755 -17.95 -2.04 -48.66
CA ASP A 755 -18.84 -2.45 -47.57
C ASP A 755 -18.21 -3.59 -46.76
N ARG A 756 -18.46 -3.63 -45.45
CA ARG A 756 -17.98 -4.73 -44.58
C ARG A 756 -19.09 -5.78 -44.48
N THR A 757 -18.86 -6.92 -45.12
CA THR A 757 -19.82 -8.03 -45.16
C THR A 757 -19.68 -8.98 -43.97
N VAL A 758 -18.53 -8.98 -43.28
CA VAL A 758 -18.28 -9.83 -42.10
C VAL A 758 -18.76 -9.12 -40.83
N THR A 759 -19.90 -9.56 -40.30
CA THR A 759 -20.53 -9.01 -39.10
C THR A 759 -20.77 -10.07 -38.01
N MET A 760 -21.24 -9.65 -36.84
CA MET A 760 -21.74 -10.58 -35.82
C MET A 760 -23.06 -11.22 -36.30
N PRO A 761 -23.38 -12.48 -35.92
CA PRO A 761 -24.65 -13.12 -36.28
C PRO A 761 -25.87 -12.23 -35.99
N GLY A 762 -26.77 -12.11 -36.97
CA GLY A 762 -27.98 -11.28 -36.87
C GLY A 762 -27.77 -9.77 -37.07
N GLN A 763 -26.55 -9.28 -37.35
CA GLN A 763 -26.29 -7.87 -37.68
C GLN A 763 -26.26 -7.63 -39.19
N PRO A 764 -26.86 -6.52 -39.69
CA PRO A 764 -26.85 -6.19 -41.12
C PRO A 764 -25.45 -5.86 -41.63
N ILE A 765 -25.24 -6.01 -42.94
CA ILE A 765 -24.01 -5.59 -43.64
C ILE A 765 -23.80 -4.08 -43.44
N GLU A 766 -22.56 -3.67 -43.18
CA GLU A 766 -22.23 -2.27 -42.92
C GLU A 766 -21.74 -1.56 -44.19
N THR A 767 -22.60 -0.71 -44.76
CA THR A 767 -22.40 0.02 -46.02
C THR A 767 -21.89 1.45 -45.85
N SER A 768 -21.61 1.90 -44.62
CA SER A 768 -21.10 3.25 -44.36
C SER A 768 -19.70 3.50 -44.96
N ASN A 769 -19.53 4.55 -45.76
CA ASN A 769 -18.23 4.87 -46.38
C ASN A 769 -17.17 5.38 -45.39
N THR A 770 -17.53 5.64 -44.13
CA THR A 770 -16.61 6.11 -43.09
C THR A 770 -16.91 5.48 -41.73
N SER A 771 -15.96 5.52 -40.80
CA SER A 771 -16.22 5.20 -39.39
C SER A 771 -16.82 6.40 -38.66
N ASN A 772 -17.28 6.15 -37.44
CA ASN A 772 -17.40 7.22 -36.44
C ASN A 772 -16.11 8.04 -36.42
N PHE A 773 -16.23 9.36 -36.44
CA PHE A 773 -15.14 10.28 -36.23
C PHE A 773 -14.80 10.29 -34.73
N VAL A 774 -13.55 9.98 -34.39
CA VAL A 774 -13.08 9.92 -33.00
C VAL A 774 -12.28 11.18 -32.70
N GLY A 775 -12.67 11.90 -31.65
CA GLY A 775 -11.94 13.07 -31.15
C GLY A 775 -11.67 12.95 -29.66
N GLU A 776 -10.41 13.10 -29.26
CA GLU A 776 -9.99 13.13 -27.85
C GLU A 776 -9.22 14.44 -27.60
N LEU A 777 -9.56 15.16 -26.54
CA LEU A 777 -8.90 16.42 -26.14
C LEU A 777 -8.65 16.40 -24.64
N SER A 778 -7.39 16.54 -24.22
CA SER A 778 -6.97 16.41 -22.84
C SER A 778 -5.83 17.36 -22.53
N GLY A 779 -5.63 17.69 -21.25
CA GLY A 779 -4.44 18.44 -20.85
C GLY A 779 -4.50 18.97 -19.42
N GLN A 780 -3.42 19.67 -19.06
CA GLN A 780 -3.22 20.25 -17.75
C GLN A 780 -2.85 21.74 -17.88
N PHE A 781 -3.86 22.61 -17.96
CA PHE A 781 -3.65 24.07 -18.12
C PHE A 781 -3.14 24.77 -16.85
N SER A 782 -3.06 24.07 -15.71
CA SER A 782 -2.36 24.53 -14.51
C SER A 782 -1.96 23.34 -13.64
N LYS A 783 -1.05 23.54 -12.68
CA LYS A 783 -0.64 22.50 -11.71
C LYS A 783 -1.80 21.87 -10.93
N HIS A 784 -2.96 22.54 -10.86
CA HIS A 784 -4.14 22.07 -10.12
C HIS A 784 -5.27 21.56 -11.01
N TRP A 785 -5.41 22.03 -12.25
CA TRP A 785 -6.55 21.70 -13.11
C TRP A 785 -6.13 20.81 -14.28
N SER A 786 -6.82 19.69 -14.45
CA SER A 786 -6.70 18.81 -15.61
C SER A 786 -8.06 18.46 -16.19
N TYR A 787 -8.12 18.29 -17.50
CA TYR A 787 -9.35 17.95 -18.23
C TYR A 787 -9.10 16.82 -19.22
N MET A 788 -10.17 16.12 -19.56
CA MET A 788 -10.21 15.09 -20.60
C MET A 788 -11.61 15.03 -21.18
N THR A 789 -11.74 15.19 -22.49
CA THR A 789 -12.96 14.93 -23.25
C THR A 789 -12.66 13.94 -24.36
N GLY A 790 -13.65 13.11 -24.70
CA GLY A 790 -13.55 12.14 -25.77
C GLY A 790 -14.92 11.90 -26.40
N THR A 791 -15.02 12.01 -27.72
CA THR A 791 -16.28 11.89 -28.46
C THR A 791 -16.13 10.94 -29.63
N GLN A 792 -17.25 10.31 -29.98
CA GLN A 792 -17.41 9.52 -31.19
C GLN A 792 -18.68 10.02 -31.88
N TRP A 793 -18.50 10.73 -32.98
CA TRP A 793 -19.60 11.21 -33.80
C TRP A 793 -19.84 10.23 -34.94
N ASP A 794 -21.07 9.76 -35.06
CA ASP A 794 -21.55 8.87 -36.11
C ASP A 794 -22.07 9.73 -37.28
N PRO A 795 -21.39 9.70 -38.45
CA PRO A 795 -21.78 10.51 -39.60
C PRO A 795 -23.07 10.05 -40.27
N GLU A 796 -23.44 8.77 -40.15
CA GLU A 796 -24.61 8.19 -40.81
C GLU A 796 -25.88 8.45 -39.99
N ALA A 797 -25.80 8.27 -38.66
CA ALA A 797 -26.89 8.62 -37.75
C ALA A 797 -26.90 10.12 -37.35
N ASN A 798 -26.00 10.94 -37.92
CA ASN A 798 -25.80 12.36 -37.61
C ASN A 798 -25.88 12.69 -36.10
N GLY A 799 -25.08 12.01 -35.28
CA GLY A 799 -25.15 12.18 -33.83
C GLY A 799 -24.04 11.49 -33.06
N PHE A 800 -23.89 11.83 -31.79
CA PHE A 800 -22.88 11.17 -30.96
C PHE A 800 -23.28 9.72 -30.66
N ALA A 801 -22.37 8.79 -30.95
CA ALA A 801 -22.44 7.41 -30.46
C ALA A 801 -21.91 7.31 -29.03
N ARG A 802 -20.84 8.05 -28.71
CA ARG A 802 -20.24 8.12 -27.37
C ARG A 802 -19.72 9.52 -27.06
N GLY A 803 -19.72 9.88 -25.78
CA GLY A 803 -19.13 11.10 -25.26
C GLY A 803 -18.68 10.91 -23.81
N GLN A 804 -17.53 11.47 -23.45
CA GLN A 804 -17.07 11.59 -22.08
C GLN A 804 -16.48 12.97 -21.86
N VAL A 805 -16.75 13.55 -20.69
CA VAL A 805 -16.09 14.78 -20.21
C VAL A 805 -15.68 14.53 -18.77
N ALA A 806 -14.45 14.87 -18.41
CA ALA A 806 -13.93 14.80 -17.07
C ALA A 806 -13.09 16.05 -16.79
N LEU A 807 -13.40 16.76 -15.71
CA LEU A 807 -12.65 17.87 -15.17
C LEU A 807 -12.21 17.49 -13.76
N LYS A 808 -10.93 17.70 -13.44
CA LYS A 808 -10.35 17.40 -12.13
C LYS A 808 -9.59 18.60 -11.59
N TYR A 809 -9.80 18.90 -10.32
CA TYR A 809 -9.11 19.90 -9.55
C TYR A 809 -8.38 19.24 -8.38
N ASN A 810 -7.07 19.49 -8.24
CA ASN A 810 -6.19 18.94 -7.21
C ASN A 810 -5.32 20.08 -6.63
N MET A 811 -5.72 20.67 -5.48
CA MET A 811 -4.99 21.82 -4.91
C MET A 811 -3.77 21.39 -4.08
N GLN A 812 -3.99 20.45 -3.18
CA GLN A 812 -3.01 19.78 -2.32
C GLN A 812 -3.25 18.26 -2.39
N PRO A 813 -2.35 17.40 -1.87
CA PRO A 813 -2.65 15.99 -1.69
C PRO A 813 -4.00 15.78 -1.00
N ASN A 814 -4.89 15.02 -1.65
CA ASN A 814 -6.26 14.74 -1.22
C ASN A 814 -7.20 15.95 -1.03
N GLN A 815 -6.89 17.13 -1.56
CA GLN A 815 -7.88 18.18 -1.82
C GLN A 815 -8.32 18.07 -3.28
N ILE A 816 -9.40 17.33 -3.51
CA ILE A 816 -9.81 16.88 -4.84
C ILE A 816 -11.27 17.24 -5.14
N VAL A 817 -11.54 17.65 -6.37
CA VAL A 817 -12.89 17.70 -6.96
C VAL A 817 -12.81 17.11 -8.35
N ASN A 818 -13.66 16.12 -8.65
CA ASN A 818 -13.85 15.61 -10.01
C ASN A 818 -15.30 15.86 -10.44
N LEU A 819 -15.47 16.37 -11.65
CA LEU A 819 -16.73 16.46 -12.36
C LEU A 819 -16.64 15.61 -13.61
N GLY A 820 -17.62 14.74 -13.82
CA GLY A 820 -17.64 13.77 -14.90
C GLY A 820 -19.02 13.71 -15.55
N TYR A 821 -19.01 13.51 -16.87
CA TYR A 821 -20.18 13.14 -17.66
C TYR A 821 -19.81 12.00 -18.60
N ARG A 822 -20.66 10.99 -18.69
CA ARG A 822 -20.52 9.89 -19.65
C ARG A 822 -21.81 9.65 -20.42
N TYR A 823 -21.67 9.48 -21.72
CA TYR A 823 -22.72 9.20 -22.67
C TYR A 823 -22.31 8.05 -23.59
N ARG A 824 -23.19 7.05 -23.73
CA ARG A 824 -23.05 5.93 -24.69
C ARG A 824 -24.43 5.59 -25.22
N ARG A 825 -24.68 5.92 -26.48
CA ARG A 825 -25.89 5.55 -27.23
C ARG A 825 -25.93 4.04 -27.41
N ASN A 826 -27.07 3.42 -27.11
CA ASN A 826 -27.39 2.09 -27.63
C ASN A 826 -28.43 2.27 -28.75
N PRO A 827 -28.12 1.92 -30.00
CA PRO A 827 -29.03 2.13 -31.14
C PRO A 827 -30.19 1.13 -31.21
N LEU A 828 -30.09 -0.01 -30.50
CA LEU A 828 -31.11 -1.07 -30.50
C LEU A 828 -32.13 -0.90 -29.38
N ASP A 829 -31.72 -0.32 -28.25
CA ASP A 829 -32.57 -0.12 -27.07
C ASP A 829 -32.20 1.20 -26.37
N SER A 830 -33.13 2.16 -26.40
CA SER A 830 -32.94 3.47 -25.76
C SER A 830 -32.81 3.37 -24.24
N LEU A 831 -33.41 2.36 -23.60
CA LEU A 831 -33.28 2.11 -22.16
C LEU A 831 -31.84 1.66 -21.80
N GLN A 832 -31.13 1.03 -22.73
CA GLN A 832 -29.72 0.64 -22.53
C GLN A 832 -28.73 1.75 -22.91
N THR A 833 -29.20 2.94 -23.32
CA THR A 833 -28.32 4.11 -23.43
C THR A 833 -27.85 4.50 -22.02
N ILE A 834 -26.57 4.84 -21.90
CA ILE A 834 -25.99 5.38 -20.67
C ILE A 834 -25.87 6.89 -20.83
N SER A 835 -26.50 7.66 -19.94
CA SER A 835 -26.27 9.10 -19.78
C SER A 835 -26.18 9.40 -18.29
N GLN A 836 -24.98 9.71 -17.81
CA GLN A 836 -24.71 9.79 -16.38
C GLN A 836 -23.73 10.90 -16.02
N THR A 837 -24.02 11.60 -14.93
CA THR A 837 -23.09 12.51 -14.26
C THR A 837 -22.40 11.81 -13.10
N ASP A 838 -21.18 12.23 -12.80
CA ASP A 838 -20.36 11.75 -11.69
C ASP A 838 -19.69 12.96 -11.04
N VAL A 839 -20.09 13.29 -9.82
CA VAL A 839 -19.48 14.37 -9.03
C VAL A 839 -18.82 13.73 -7.83
N SER A 840 -17.55 14.04 -7.57
CA SER A 840 -16.84 13.54 -6.39
C SER A 840 -15.91 14.57 -5.80
N PHE A 841 -15.76 14.56 -4.48
CA PHE A 841 -14.90 15.52 -3.78
C PHE A 841 -14.31 14.96 -2.49
N ARG A 842 -13.18 15.52 -2.07
CA ARG A 842 -12.70 15.58 -0.68
C ARG A 842 -12.10 16.96 -0.47
N LEU A 843 -12.69 17.73 0.44
CA LEU A 843 -12.33 19.14 0.70
C LEU A 843 -12.24 19.39 2.21
N PRO A 844 -11.34 20.28 2.66
CA PRO A 844 -11.35 20.75 4.05
C PRO A 844 -12.63 21.54 4.32
N LEU A 845 -13.21 21.36 5.51
CA LEU A 845 -14.37 22.13 5.99
C LEU A 845 -13.90 23.23 6.93
N PHE A 846 -13.19 22.86 8.00
CA PHE A 846 -12.59 23.77 8.98
C PHE A 846 -11.57 23.00 9.84
N GLY A 847 -10.37 23.56 10.03
CA GLY A 847 -9.29 22.91 10.77
C GLY A 847 -9.00 21.49 10.27
N GLU A 848 -9.06 20.53 11.18
CA GLU A 848 -8.80 19.09 10.96
C GLU A 848 -9.96 18.32 10.30
N TRP A 849 -11.08 18.98 9.96
CA TRP A 849 -12.26 18.35 9.39
C TRP A 849 -12.27 18.40 7.86
N TYR A 850 -12.54 17.25 7.24
CA TYR A 850 -12.71 17.08 5.79
C TYR A 850 -14.10 16.52 5.48
N GLY A 851 -14.76 17.10 4.50
CA GLY A 851 -15.97 16.56 3.88
C GLY A 851 -15.60 15.80 2.62
N PHE A 852 -16.13 14.60 2.43
CA PHE A 852 -15.90 13.80 1.23
C PHE A 852 -17.20 13.16 0.74
N GLY A 853 -17.28 12.94 -0.57
CA GLY A 853 -18.47 12.34 -1.15
C GLY A 853 -18.35 12.05 -2.63
N ARG A 854 -19.31 11.26 -3.12
CA ARG A 854 -19.55 11.02 -4.54
C ARG A 854 -21.05 10.99 -4.78
N TRP A 855 -21.48 11.51 -5.91
CA TRP A 855 -22.84 11.38 -6.41
C TRP A 855 -22.78 11.03 -7.89
N GLN A 856 -23.31 9.85 -8.21
CA GLN A 856 -23.49 9.36 -9.56
C GLN A 856 -24.99 9.29 -9.87
N TYR A 857 -25.41 9.99 -10.92
CA TYR A 857 -26.81 10.14 -11.30
C TYR A 857 -27.02 9.73 -12.74
N SER A 858 -28.09 8.97 -13.01
CA SER A 858 -28.48 8.55 -14.35
C SER A 858 -29.58 9.46 -14.89
N LEU A 859 -29.21 10.33 -15.84
CA LEU A 859 -30.12 11.26 -16.51
C LEU A 859 -31.20 10.52 -17.32
N ASN A 860 -30.91 9.30 -17.80
CA ASN A 860 -31.88 8.49 -18.55
C ASN A 860 -32.98 7.86 -17.67
N PHE A 861 -32.82 7.84 -16.35
CA PHE A 861 -33.73 7.16 -15.41
C PHE A 861 -34.16 8.03 -14.23
N ASP A 862 -33.73 9.28 -14.20
CA ASP A 862 -33.87 10.21 -13.08
C ASP A 862 -33.56 9.60 -11.71
N LYS A 863 -32.49 8.78 -11.67
CA LYS A 863 -32.17 7.93 -10.52
C LYS A 863 -30.70 8.06 -10.12
N THR A 864 -30.46 8.23 -8.82
CA THR A 864 -29.12 8.10 -8.23
C THR A 864 -28.70 6.64 -8.25
N THR A 865 -27.57 6.34 -8.90
CA THR A 865 -27.05 4.98 -9.06
C THR A 865 -26.20 4.58 -7.86
N GLU A 866 -25.35 5.51 -7.44
CA GLU A 866 -24.56 5.45 -6.22
C GLU A 866 -24.39 6.89 -5.69
N SER A 867 -24.56 7.06 -4.38
CA SER A 867 -24.09 8.23 -3.68
C SER A 867 -23.48 7.84 -2.35
N PHE A 868 -22.50 8.62 -1.90
CA PHE A 868 -22.05 8.59 -0.52
C PHE A 868 -21.61 9.96 -0.08
N ILE A 869 -21.78 10.23 1.21
CA ILE A 869 -21.27 11.41 1.88
C ILE A 869 -20.70 11.00 3.23
N GLY A 870 -19.55 11.56 3.55
CA GLY A 870 -18.86 11.29 4.79
C GLY A 870 -18.13 12.52 5.31
N VAL A 871 -17.82 12.44 6.58
CA VAL A 871 -17.05 13.45 7.31
C VAL A 871 -15.90 12.72 7.98
N GLU A 872 -14.71 13.27 7.80
CA GLU A 872 -13.45 12.80 8.37
C GLU A 872 -12.92 13.89 9.29
N ARG A 873 -12.47 13.52 10.49
CA ARG A 873 -11.53 14.34 11.26
C ARG A 873 -10.20 13.63 11.31
N GLU A 874 -9.14 14.34 10.95
CA GLU A 874 -7.80 13.80 10.93
C GLU A 874 -6.80 14.76 11.57
N ASN A 875 -6.06 14.27 12.57
CA ASN A 875 -4.95 14.98 13.19
C ASN A 875 -3.67 14.12 13.19
N CYS A 876 -2.62 14.56 13.88
CA CYS A 876 -1.33 13.87 13.89
C CYS A 876 -1.39 12.43 14.44
N CYS A 877 -2.29 12.12 15.38
CA CYS A 877 -2.29 10.85 16.12
C CYS A 877 -3.52 9.97 15.92
N TRP A 878 -4.63 10.47 15.34
CA TRP A 878 -5.78 9.66 14.98
C TRP A 878 -6.57 10.22 13.78
N ARG A 879 -7.45 9.38 13.24
CA ARG A 879 -8.37 9.69 12.15
C ARG A 879 -9.71 9.01 12.39
N PHE A 880 -10.78 9.79 12.45
CA PHE A 880 -12.15 9.30 12.62
C PHE A 880 -12.96 9.60 11.37
N ARG A 881 -13.77 8.64 10.92
CA ARG A 881 -14.62 8.77 9.74
C ARG A 881 -16.01 8.27 10.04
N ILE A 882 -17.00 9.02 9.59
CA ILE A 882 -18.38 8.55 9.42
C ILE A 882 -18.71 8.66 7.94
N LEU A 883 -19.32 7.62 7.38
CA LEU A 883 -19.75 7.56 5.99
C LEU A 883 -21.17 6.99 5.92
N GLY A 884 -22.05 7.65 5.15
CA GLY A 884 -23.32 7.10 4.69
C GLY A 884 -23.25 6.84 3.19
N ARG A 885 -23.61 5.64 2.74
CA ARG A 885 -23.63 5.22 1.33
C ARG A 885 -25.04 4.76 0.94
N ARG A 886 -25.49 5.13 -0.26
CA ARG A 886 -26.72 4.67 -0.90
C ARG A 886 -26.38 4.18 -2.31
N PHE A 887 -26.67 2.93 -2.63
CA PHE A 887 -26.22 2.32 -3.89
C PHE A 887 -27.22 1.28 -4.41
N ILE A 888 -27.21 1.05 -5.72
CA ILE A 888 -28.00 -0.01 -6.37
C ILE A 888 -27.10 -1.21 -6.61
N ASN A 889 -27.36 -2.33 -5.93
CA ASN A 889 -26.74 -3.63 -6.25
C ASN A 889 -27.31 -4.19 -7.55
N GLY A 890 -26.47 -4.88 -8.34
CA GLY A 890 -26.88 -5.51 -9.61
C GLY A 890 -26.75 -4.62 -10.85
N ALA A 891 -25.75 -3.74 -10.91
CA ALA A 891 -25.53 -2.79 -12.02
C ALA A 891 -25.36 -3.40 -13.43
N ASN A 892 -25.17 -4.73 -13.54
CA ASN A 892 -25.09 -5.47 -14.80
C ASN A 892 -26.41 -6.12 -15.22
N THR A 893 -27.46 -6.02 -14.40
CA THR A 893 -28.78 -6.61 -14.69
C THR A 893 -29.72 -5.60 -15.33
N ILE A 894 -30.70 -6.10 -16.09
CA ILE A 894 -31.86 -5.30 -16.55
C ILE A 894 -32.62 -4.70 -15.35
N ALA A 895 -32.49 -5.27 -14.14
CA ALA A 895 -33.07 -4.70 -12.92
C ALA A 895 -32.45 -3.33 -12.51
N PHE A 896 -31.30 -2.90 -13.06
CA PHE A 896 -30.85 -1.52 -12.90
C PHE A 896 -31.87 -0.51 -13.48
N ILE A 897 -32.56 -0.92 -14.55
CA ILE A 897 -33.60 -0.18 -15.30
C ILE A 897 -34.97 -0.30 -14.60
N ASP A 898 -35.21 -1.38 -13.86
CA ASP A 898 -36.48 -1.63 -13.17
C ASP A 898 -36.78 -0.51 -12.15
N PRO A 899 -37.92 0.21 -12.30
CA PRO A 899 -38.39 1.19 -11.32
C PRO A 899 -38.53 0.62 -9.91
N SER A 900 -38.82 -0.68 -9.79
CA SER A 900 -39.01 -1.40 -8.52
C SER A 900 -37.70 -1.62 -7.74
N THR A 901 -36.54 -1.56 -8.39
CA THR A 901 -35.24 -1.84 -7.76
C THR A 901 -34.91 -0.82 -6.68
N LYS A 902 -34.97 -1.30 -5.43
CA LYS A 902 -34.74 -0.50 -4.22
C LYS A 902 -33.24 -0.32 -3.99
N PRO A 903 -32.75 0.92 -3.77
CA PRO A 903 -31.38 1.16 -3.39
C PRO A 903 -31.14 0.73 -1.94
N GLU A 904 -29.95 0.21 -1.68
CA GLU A 904 -29.50 -0.17 -0.35
C GLU A 904 -28.79 1.00 0.32
N THR A 905 -29.00 1.17 1.62
CA THR A 905 -28.25 2.10 2.46
C THR A 905 -27.29 1.33 3.36
N ALA A 906 -26.07 1.85 3.50
CA ALA A 906 -25.05 1.36 4.40
C ALA A 906 -24.41 2.50 5.21
N PHE A 907 -24.01 2.20 6.44
CA PHE A 907 -23.36 3.14 7.35
C PHE A 907 -22.04 2.56 7.88
N PHE A 908 -21.04 3.43 7.99
CA PHE A 908 -19.69 3.09 8.40
C PHE A 908 -19.16 4.06 9.44
N VAL A 909 -18.40 3.51 10.37
CA VAL A 909 -17.60 4.27 11.31
C VAL A 909 -16.22 3.63 11.34
N GLN A 910 -15.18 4.41 11.06
CA GLN A 910 -13.77 4.00 11.16
C GLN A 910 -13.07 4.88 12.20
N LEU A 911 -12.36 4.28 13.13
CA LEU A 911 -11.43 4.97 14.04
C LEU A 911 -10.04 4.39 13.84
N GLU A 912 -9.10 5.20 13.38
CA GLU A 912 -7.71 4.82 13.17
C GLU A 912 -6.81 5.59 14.13
N LEU A 913 -6.07 4.84 14.94
CA LEU A 913 -5.09 5.38 15.88
C LEU A 913 -3.72 5.24 15.22
N LYS A 914 -3.18 6.38 14.77
CA LYS A 914 -1.94 6.45 14.00
C LYS A 914 -0.79 5.97 14.91
N GLY A 915 -0.14 4.88 14.50
CA GLY A 915 0.95 4.23 15.23
C GLY A 915 0.51 2.98 15.98
N LEU A 916 -0.80 2.74 16.11
CA LEU A 916 -1.34 1.57 16.80
C LEU A 916 -2.13 0.64 15.88
N SER A 917 -3.32 1.04 15.40
CA SER A 917 -4.17 0.21 14.54
C SER A 917 -5.37 0.97 13.94
N SER A 918 -6.10 0.35 13.01
CA SER A 918 -7.35 0.88 12.43
C SER A 918 -8.56 -0.01 12.73
N PHE A 919 -9.56 0.53 13.43
CA PHE A 919 -10.80 -0.13 13.82
C PHE A 919 -11.96 0.26 12.88
N GLY A 920 -12.84 -0.70 12.57
CA GLY A 920 -13.92 -0.52 11.61
C GLY A 920 -13.52 -0.88 10.17
N ASP A 921 -14.49 -0.83 9.24
CA ASP A 921 -14.24 -1.11 7.81
C ASP A 921 -13.22 -0.09 7.21
N ASN A 922 -12.26 -0.58 6.43
CA ASN A 922 -11.19 0.25 5.86
C ASN A 922 -11.68 1.12 4.70
N VAL A 923 -11.93 2.40 4.98
CA VAL A 923 -12.50 3.37 4.02
C VAL A 923 -11.48 3.80 2.94
N ASP A 924 -10.16 3.67 3.15
CA ASP A 924 -9.17 4.18 2.19
C ASP A 924 -9.29 3.51 0.81
N THR A 925 -9.40 2.18 0.75
CA THR A 925 -9.50 1.43 -0.51
C THR A 925 -10.81 1.75 -1.26
N PHE A 926 -11.89 1.97 -0.51
CA PHE A 926 -13.15 2.44 -1.07
C PHE A 926 -13.01 3.84 -1.69
N LEU A 927 -12.36 4.78 -0.99
CA LEU A 927 -12.12 6.13 -1.51
C LEU A 927 -11.13 6.15 -2.68
N GLN A 928 -10.09 5.32 -2.69
CA GLN A 928 -9.18 5.19 -3.84
C GLN A 928 -9.91 4.75 -5.12
N THR A 929 -10.89 3.84 -4.98
CA THR A 929 -11.65 3.31 -6.11
C THR A 929 -12.72 4.30 -6.60
N ASN A 930 -13.32 5.07 -5.68
CA ASN A 930 -14.45 5.96 -5.97
C ASN A 930 -14.05 7.43 -6.25
N LEU A 931 -13.01 7.93 -5.57
CA LEU A 931 -12.55 9.31 -5.68
C LEU A 931 -11.25 9.35 -6.49
N LYS A 932 -11.35 9.63 -7.81
CA LYS A 932 -10.18 9.72 -8.68
C LYS A 932 -9.20 10.76 -8.15
N GLY A 933 -7.94 10.36 -7.97
CA GLY A 933 -6.86 11.20 -7.42
C GLY A 933 -6.65 11.06 -5.91
N TYR A 934 -7.55 10.40 -5.17
CA TYR A 934 -7.37 10.10 -3.75
C TYR A 934 -6.20 9.14 -3.52
N ARG A 935 -5.31 9.49 -2.60
CA ARG A 935 -4.17 8.69 -2.14
C ARG A 935 -4.36 8.31 -0.67
N LYS A 936 -4.06 7.07 -0.30
CA LYS A 936 -3.95 6.72 1.12
C LYS A 936 -2.71 7.43 1.70
N ALA A 937 -2.82 7.97 2.91
CA ALA A 937 -1.67 8.51 3.62
C ALA A 937 -0.81 7.39 4.23
N SER A 938 0.51 7.54 4.11
CA SER A 938 1.52 6.67 4.70
C SER A 938 2.05 7.30 5.99
N TYR A 939 1.43 6.98 7.13
CA TYR A 939 1.79 7.62 8.40
C TYR A 939 3.11 7.11 9.01
N PHE A 940 3.60 5.91 8.66
CA PHE A 940 4.76 5.26 9.31
C PHE A 940 5.87 4.75 8.37
N GLU A 941 5.87 5.19 7.10
CA GLU A 941 7.04 5.04 6.18
C GLU A 941 8.01 6.21 6.30
#